data_AF-A0A1H0XX46-F1
#
_entry.id   AF-A0A1H0XX46-F1
#
_cell.length_a   1.000
_cell.length_b   1.000
_cell.length_c   1.000
_cell.angle_alpha   90.00
_cell.angle_beta   90.00
_cell.angle_gamma   90.00
#
_symmetry.space_group_name_H-M   'P 1'
#
loop_
_entity.id
_entity.type
_entity.pdbx_description
1 polymer ?
#
loop_
_entity_poly.entity_id
_entity_poly.type
_entity_poly.pdbx_seq_one_letter_code
_entity_poly.pdbx_strand_id
1 'polypeptide(L)'
;MDFYGQSIYHFFNEKFVDNERGGIYSAISGDEIITEDKKLINTALALLTAIDYCDEEAVEKHFENLSFFITADNYSEILESSLVVVNVGQVKTLLVNLIVCYSLFKYAIFKNDSTILNQAKSDFNSIIESAFQNNFASVVSLEDEVLDSRQRALNIILAIYISKEIKCDKIEELKEKLVSFNSDNGGIWSYLDSSNKPIYAEGKMLLDNAFLLLITTDKREFEKRLQYINQHYKHHTGGYWNKVNKNNIVAVDSITPYYTCSTSPFPYKSMLDHVTFLWVLRKVYENNSDTFSYLFLEVKRFYSSSNPSICMGEGSWFSTPVTPSVPLARVVMVPPHTLGSFSVGNTNYLPLHERQATLQLIASLALKDIEIENSSIKKPLIQYDTMLIDKSLDYVSTGKLENSFINIEKYKKWLEKTKSGFGYGLTPYASPLGFKSDKSPQNFSAMHVISDKKVLGLPIQNKEKIFLNMQSAQNVDGGFGEQAGVVSELFTTYCVVATSFILKIHDFDIEKCINFVKNCQNADGGFGNAPGYPSDTWHTNFGVLILHLLNAKADNQEGLIQYLLSSQNDDGGFAVLPGKKSEAFSTFRVIDSLYVLGVKIPNKERTVEWLKLLQDKSGGFRITPNQPISFVGTYHAIAALYLLGELPKYTLEAKKWFKKHQAKDGGFSKLLNHPSDTTDEGFISIHASYMLEKKINPYWIATIT
;
A
#
# COMPACT_ATOMS: atom_id res chain seq x y z
N MET A 1 28.87 -11.55 9.78
CA MET A 1 27.53 -12.04 9.43
C MET A 1 26.65 -10.82 9.41
N ASP A 2 25.90 -10.62 8.33
CA ASP A 2 25.01 -9.47 8.20
C ASP A 2 23.68 -9.82 8.85
N PHE A 3 23.15 -8.88 9.64
CA PHE A 3 21.91 -9.05 10.39
C PHE A 3 20.89 -8.02 9.92
N TYR A 4 19.62 -8.41 9.79
CA TYR A 4 18.58 -7.51 9.28
C TYR A 4 18.48 -6.23 10.11
N GLY A 5 18.42 -6.35 11.44
CA GLY A 5 18.26 -5.19 12.33
C GLY A 5 19.41 -4.19 12.21
N GLN A 6 20.65 -4.69 12.27
CA GLN A 6 21.88 -3.90 12.18
C GLN A 6 21.96 -3.16 10.83
N SER A 7 21.66 -3.83 9.72
CA SER A 7 21.68 -3.20 8.39
C SER A 7 20.61 -2.09 8.26
N ILE A 8 19.42 -2.29 8.84
CA ILE A 8 18.36 -1.26 8.86
C ILE A 8 18.76 -0.08 9.74
N TYR A 9 19.38 -0.33 10.89
CA TYR A 9 19.86 0.72 11.79
C TYR A 9 20.95 1.58 11.12
N HIS A 10 21.90 0.95 10.41
CA HIS A 10 22.92 1.67 9.65
C HIS A 10 22.31 2.52 8.54
N PHE A 11 21.38 1.97 7.76
CA PHE A 11 20.63 2.73 6.75
C PHE A 11 19.88 3.91 7.35
N PHE A 12 19.23 3.73 8.51
CA PHE A 12 18.57 4.81 9.22
C PHE A 12 19.56 5.94 9.57
N ASN A 13 20.70 5.60 10.18
CA ASN A 13 21.71 6.59 10.56
C ASN A 13 22.29 7.33 9.34
N GLU A 14 22.43 6.66 8.21
CA GLU A 14 22.93 7.27 6.98
C GLU A 14 21.92 8.20 6.32
N LYS A 15 20.65 7.77 6.20
CA LYS A 15 19.66 8.43 5.33
C LYS A 15 18.66 9.33 6.06
N PHE A 16 18.40 9.09 7.34
CA PHE A 16 17.37 9.80 8.09
C PHE A 16 17.93 10.85 9.05
N VAL A 17 19.17 10.68 9.53
CA VAL A 17 19.78 11.62 10.47
C VAL A 17 20.31 12.83 9.70
N ASP A 18 19.83 14.01 10.06
CA ASP A 18 20.27 15.27 9.47
C ASP A 18 21.55 15.73 10.16
N ASN A 19 22.68 15.46 9.52
CA ASN A 19 24.00 15.79 10.04
C ASN A 19 24.34 17.28 9.91
N GLU A 20 23.62 18.02 9.07
CA GLU A 20 23.91 19.44 8.82
C GLU A 20 23.18 20.34 9.80
N ARG A 21 21.89 20.04 10.06
CA ARG A 21 21.02 20.87 10.89
C ARG A 21 20.59 20.19 12.18
N GLY A 22 20.76 18.89 12.32
CA GLY A 22 20.25 18.13 13.46
C GLY A 22 18.81 17.64 13.27
N GLY A 23 18.40 16.73 14.14
CA GLY A 23 17.12 16.03 14.08
C GLY A 23 17.08 14.88 13.06
N ILE A 24 15.88 14.42 12.76
CA ILE A 24 15.61 13.23 11.94
C ILE A 24 14.56 13.57 10.89
N TYR A 25 14.90 13.38 9.61
CA TYR A 25 13.93 13.45 8.52
C TYR A 25 12.81 12.44 8.76
N SER A 26 11.56 12.81 8.51
CA SER A 26 10.45 11.94 8.87
C SER A 26 10.20 10.82 7.86
N ALA A 27 10.42 11.10 6.58
CA ALA A 27 10.23 10.16 5.49
C ALA A 27 11.16 10.47 4.31
N ILE A 28 11.52 9.43 3.56
CA ILE A 28 12.32 9.50 2.33
C ILE A 28 11.72 8.59 1.26
N SER A 29 11.99 8.91 -0.01
CA SER A 29 11.73 8.05 -1.18
C SER A 29 13.00 7.95 -2.02
N GLY A 30 13.64 6.77 -2.03
CA GLY A 30 14.99 6.65 -2.58
C GLY A 30 15.96 7.54 -1.80
N ASP A 31 16.64 8.45 -2.50
CA ASP A 31 17.52 9.47 -1.91
C ASP A 31 16.80 10.83 -1.70
N GLU A 32 15.53 10.96 -2.07
CA GLU A 32 14.77 12.20 -1.90
C GLU A 32 14.15 12.30 -0.50
N ILE A 33 14.34 13.46 0.12
CA ILE A 33 13.69 13.82 1.38
C ILE A 33 12.26 14.27 1.07
N ILE A 34 11.27 13.56 1.63
CA ILE A 34 9.85 13.87 1.42
C ILE A 34 9.44 15.12 2.20
N THR A 35 9.97 15.28 3.41
CA THR A 35 9.80 16.50 4.21
C THR A 35 11.03 16.75 5.06
N GLU A 36 11.44 18.02 5.12
CA GLU A 36 12.48 18.48 6.01
C GLU A 36 11.97 18.65 7.46
N ASP A 37 10.65 18.63 7.68
CA ASP A 37 10.04 18.76 9.00
C ASP A 37 10.43 17.58 9.90
N LYS A 38 10.80 17.93 11.13
CA LYS A 38 11.27 16.99 12.15
C LYS A 38 10.16 16.73 13.15
N LYS A 39 10.05 15.48 13.61
CA LYS A 39 9.07 15.09 14.62
C LYS A 39 9.73 14.61 15.90
N LEU A 40 9.23 15.06 17.05
CA LEU A 40 9.73 14.68 18.37
C LEU A 40 9.73 13.16 18.57
N ILE A 41 8.69 12.47 18.11
CA ILE A 41 8.58 11.02 18.21
C ILE A 41 9.72 10.27 17.51
N ASN A 42 10.20 10.79 16.38
CA ASN A 42 11.30 10.15 15.65
C ASN A 42 12.59 10.24 16.47
N THR A 43 12.86 11.40 17.08
CA THR A 43 14.02 11.64 17.94
C THR A 43 14.00 10.78 19.19
N ALA A 44 12.85 10.69 19.86
CA ALA A 44 12.71 9.83 21.04
C ALA A 44 12.92 8.34 20.72
N LEU A 45 12.38 7.86 19.60
CA LEU A 45 12.57 6.48 19.14
C LEU A 45 14.02 6.22 18.69
N ALA A 46 14.68 7.18 18.05
CA ALA A 46 16.08 7.05 17.67
C ALA A 46 16.99 6.96 18.89
N LEU A 47 16.76 7.78 19.92
CA LEU A 47 17.47 7.68 21.19
C LEU A 47 17.28 6.30 21.84
N LEU A 48 16.03 5.82 21.94
CA LEU A 48 15.73 4.48 22.46
C LEU A 48 16.45 3.38 21.67
N THR A 49 16.49 3.52 20.35
CA THR A 49 17.13 2.54 19.45
C THR A 49 18.64 2.54 19.61
N ALA A 50 19.28 3.71 19.63
CA ALA A 50 20.72 3.85 19.85
C ALA A 50 21.15 3.27 21.22
N ILE A 51 20.35 3.49 22.27
CA ILE A 51 20.58 2.88 23.59
C ILE A 51 20.55 1.36 23.51
N ASP A 52 19.56 0.77 22.81
CA ASP A 52 19.46 -0.68 22.67
C ASP A 52 20.64 -1.26 21.89
N TYR A 53 21.16 -0.55 20.89
CA TYR A 53 22.37 -0.91 20.14
C TYR A 53 23.68 -0.60 20.87
N CYS A 54 23.64 0.06 22.03
CA CYS A 54 24.81 0.56 22.75
C CYS A 54 25.72 1.47 21.90
N ASP A 55 25.11 2.28 21.02
CA ASP A 55 25.80 3.22 20.13
C ASP A 55 25.99 4.57 20.85
N GLU A 56 27.08 4.72 21.60
CA GLU A 56 27.30 5.88 22.48
C GLU A 56 27.27 7.22 21.75
N GLU A 57 27.80 7.30 20.53
CA GLU A 57 27.83 8.52 19.72
C GLU A 57 26.42 8.92 19.29
N ALA A 58 25.65 7.97 18.75
CA ALA A 58 24.26 8.23 18.37
C ALA A 58 23.39 8.55 19.60
N VAL A 59 23.65 7.93 20.75
CA VAL A 59 22.95 8.24 22.01
C VAL A 59 23.10 9.70 22.41
N GLU A 60 24.34 10.22 22.46
CA GLU A 60 24.59 11.63 22.80
C GLU A 60 23.94 12.56 21.78
N LYS A 61 24.13 12.27 20.49
CA LYS A 61 23.58 13.07 19.41
C LYS A 61 22.06 13.14 19.44
N HIS A 62 21.37 12.01 19.64
CA HIS A 62 19.91 12.01 19.69
C HIS A 62 19.37 12.65 20.97
N PHE A 63 20.10 12.56 22.08
CA PHE A 63 19.78 13.31 23.30
C PHE A 63 19.94 14.82 23.09
N GLU A 64 21.02 15.28 22.45
CA GLU A 64 21.18 16.69 22.05
C GLU A 64 20.05 17.15 21.12
N ASN A 65 19.67 16.33 20.13
CA ASN A 65 18.58 16.65 19.22
C ASN A 65 17.22 16.79 19.92
N LEU A 66 17.00 16.09 21.04
CA LEU A 66 15.78 16.30 21.84
C LEU A 66 15.71 17.72 22.37
N SER A 67 16.83 18.37 22.70
CA SER A 67 16.85 19.74 23.24
C SER A 67 16.24 20.78 22.29
N PHE A 68 16.19 20.51 20.98
CA PHE A 68 15.51 21.39 20.02
C PHE A 68 13.98 21.40 20.17
N PHE A 69 13.41 20.35 20.75
CA PHE A 69 11.96 20.21 20.98
C PHE A 69 11.55 20.53 22.43
N ILE A 70 12.50 20.42 23.36
CA ILE A 70 12.26 20.52 24.81
C ILE A 70 12.63 21.92 25.31
N THR A 71 11.70 22.58 26.00
CA THR A 71 11.95 23.75 26.85
C THR A 71 11.74 23.38 28.31
N ALA A 72 12.10 24.28 29.25
CA ALA A 72 11.99 24.01 30.69
C ALA A 72 10.58 23.59 31.15
N ASP A 73 9.54 24.12 30.49
CA ASP A 73 8.14 23.94 30.91
C ASP A 73 7.26 23.22 29.87
N ASN A 74 7.72 23.04 28.62
CA ASN A 74 6.90 22.52 27.52
C ASN A 74 7.70 21.82 26.42
N TYR A 75 7.00 20.98 25.67
CA TYR A 75 7.51 20.25 24.51
C TYR A 75 6.74 20.64 23.25
N SER A 76 7.44 20.86 22.15
CA SER A 76 6.82 20.95 20.82
C SER A 76 7.01 19.64 20.07
N GLU A 77 6.08 19.26 19.21
CA GLU A 77 6.14 17.97 18.52
C GLU A 77 6.67 18.04 17.10
N ILE A 78 6.69 19.24 16.50
CA ILE A 78 7.12 19.47 15.12
C ILE A 78 8.05 20.69 15.07
N LEU A 79 9.17 20.52 14.37
CA LEU A 79 10.07 21.61 13.97
C LEU A 79 10.08 21.71 12.45
N GLU A 80 10.12 22.94 11.93
CA GLU A 80 10.44 23.16 10.51
C GLU A 80 11.94 22.90 10.24
N SER A 81 12.34 23.01 8.98
CA SER A 81 13.70 22.68 8.53
C SER A 81 14.82 23.54 9.10
N SER A 82 14.49 24.65 9.75
CA SER A 82 15.41 25.55 10.45
C SER A 82 15.55 25.22 11.95
N LEU A 83 14.92 24.13 12.42
CA LEU A 83 14.74 23.78 13.84
C LEU A 83 13.89 24.77 14.65
N VAL A 84 13.10 25.61 13.99
CA VAL A 84 12.13 26.48 14.66
C VAL A 84 10.83 25.72 14.92
N VAL A 85 10.26 25.93 16.11
CA VAL A 85 8.95 25.39 16.48
C VAL A 85 7.88 25.96 15.57
N VAL A 86 7.10 25.08 14.94
CA VAL A 86 5.90 25.47 14.19
C VAL A 86 4.68 25.46 15.10
N ASN A 87 3.78 26.43 14.94
CA ASN A 87 2.59 26.54 15.79
C ASN A 87 1.72 25.27 15.79
N VAL A 88 1.63 24.57 14.66
CA VAL A 88 0.88 23.30 14.57
C VAL A 88 1.51 22.17 15.38
N GLY A 89 2.78 22.29 15.74
CA GLY A 89 3.50 21.38 16.63
C GLY A 89 3.41 21.77 18.11
N GLN A 90 2.75 22.87 18.47
CA GLN A 90 2.56 23.31 19.85
C GLN A 90 1.37 22.59 20.51
N VAL A 91 1.44 21.26 20.53
CA VAL A 91 0.44 20.37 21.10
C VAL A 91 1.13 19.28 21.92
N LYS A 92 0.40 18.66 22.84
CA LYS A 92 0.83 17.53 23.64
C LYS A 92 0.00 16.30 23.25
N THR A 93 0.58 15.39 22.49
CA THR A 93 0.04 14.08 22.18
C THR A 93 0.47 13.10 23.28
N LEU A 94 -0.50 12.46 23.94
CA LEU A 94 -0.22 11.58 25.08
C LEU A 94 0.75 10.44 24.72
N LEU A 95 0.60 9.85 23.54
CA LEU A 95 1.52 8.81 23.05
C LEU A 95 2.96 9.31 22.93
N VAL A 96 3.16 10.50 22.36
CA VAL A 96 4.49 11.07 22.11
C VAL A 96 5.16 11.40 23.44
N ASN A 97 4.44 12.07 24.35
CA ASN A 97 4.95 12.41 25.68
C ASN A 97 5.36 11.17 26.49
N LEU A 98 4.57 10.09 26.43
CA LEU A 98 4.93 8.82 27.07
C LEU A 98 6.24 8.25 26.50
N ILE A 99 6.42 8.28 25.18
CA ILE A 99 7.64 7.75 24.52
C ILE A 99 8.87 8.63 24.80
N VAL A 100 8.71 9.95 24.81
CA VAL A 100 9.77 10.91 25.15
C VAL A 100 10.23 10.70 26.59
N CYS A 101 9.28 10.66 27.53
CA CYS A 101 9.58 10.39 28.94
C CYS A 101 10.28 9.04 29.13
N TYR A 102 9.82 7.98 28.44
CA TYR A 102 10.50 6.68 28.47
C TYR A 102 11.92 6.76 27.89
N SER A 103 12.13 7.52 26.80
CA SER A 103 13.46 7.71 26.22
C SER A 103 14.44 8.40 27.18
N LEU A 104 13.99 9.43 27.90
CA LEU A 104 14.79 10.12 28.92
C LEU A 104 15.09 9.21 30.12
N PHE A 105 14.12 8.42 30.56
CA PHE A 105 14.33 7.42 31.62
C PHE A 105 15.39 6.38 31.23
N LYS A 106 15.30 5.85 30.00
CA LYS A 106 16.29 4.87 29.50
C LYS A 106 17.67 5.50 29.31
N TYR A 107 17.74 6.74 28.83
CA TYR A 107 18.98 7.50 28.72
C TYR A 107 19.64 7.71 30.09
N ALA A 108 18.87 8.13 31.09
CA ALA A 108 19.37 8.34 32.45
C ALA A 108 19.96 7.06 33.06
N ILE A 109 19.33 5.90 32.81
CA ILE A 109 19.88 4.60 33.21
C ILE A 109 21.17 4.31 32.46
N PHE A 110 21.19 4.51 31.14
CA PHE A 110 22.35 4.25 30.29
C PHE A 110 23.57 5.09 30.70
N LYS A 111 23.38 6.37 31.04
CA LYS A 111 24.44 7.28 31.50
C LYS A 111 24.69 7.26 33.00
N ASN A 112 23.89 6.51 33.77
CA ASN A 112 23.91 6.51 35.22
C ASN A 112 23.74 7.94 35.82
N ASP A 113 22.83 8.73 35.24
CA ASP A 113 22.54 10.12 35.65
C ASP A 113 21.31 10.16 36.57
N SER A 114 21.53 10.41 37.86
CA SER A 114 20.45 10.49 38.85
C SER A 114 19.54 11.70 38.68
N THR A 115 20.03 12.80 38.12
CA THR A 115 19.28 14.05 37.94
C THR A 115 18.23 13.86 36.87
N ILE A 116 18.65 13.37 35.69
CA ILE A 116 17.73 13.08 34.58
C ILE A 116 16.78 11.95 34.97
N LEU A 117 17.24 10.96 35.72
CA LEU A 117 16.39 9.87 36.20
C LEU A 117 15.23 10.37 37.07
N ASN A 118 15.51 11.29 38.00
CA ASN A 118 14.50 11.88 38.87
C ASN A 118 13.55 12.80 38.08
N GLN A 119 14.09 13.57 37.13
CA GLN A 119 13.27 14.41 36.25
C GLN A 119 12.32 13.56 35.41
N ALA A 120 12.81 12.54 34.71
CA ALA A 120 11.97 11.66 33.90
C ALA A 120 10.86 10.97 34.71
N LYS A 121 11.14 10.58 35.97
CA LYS A 121 10.13 10.04 36.89
C LYS A 121 9.07 11.08 37.27
N SER A 122 9.49 12.31 37.54
CA SER A 122 8.59 13.42 37.85
C SER A 122 7.71 13.75 36.65
N ASP A 123 8.29 13.87 35.46
CA ASP A 123 7.58 14.13 34.20
C ASP A 123 6.57 13.03 33.91
N PHE A 124 6.95 11.76 34.11
CA PHE A 124 6.02 10.63 33.95
C PHE A 124 4.78 10.79 34.83
N ASN A 125 4.98 11.07 36.12
CA ASN A 125 3.86 11.24 37.05
C ASN A 125 2.98 12.43 36.64
N SER A 126 3.58 13.55 36.25
CA SER A 126 2.85 14.72 35.76
C SER A 126 2.04 14.43 34.49
N ILE A 127 2.62 13.69 33.53
CA ILE A 127 1.93 13.25 32.32
C ILE A 127 0.72 12.37 32.66
N ILE A 128 0.87 11.42 33.59
CA ILE A 128 -0.22 10.54 34.01
C ILE A 128 -1.30 11.32 34.77
N GLU A 129 -0.93 12.24 35.65
CA GLU A 129 -1.88 13.11 36.35
C GLU A 129 -2.67 13.99 35.38
N SER A 130 -2.01 14.66 34.42
CA SER A 130 -2.67 15.42 33.35
C SER A 130 -3.58 14.51 32.51
N ALA A 131 -3.14 13.28 32.19
CA ALA A 131 -3.99 12.32 31.48
C ALA A 131 -5.27 11.98 32.26
N PHE A 132 -5.20 11.77 33.59
CA PHE A 132 -6.41 11.56 34.39
C PHE A 132 -7.30 12.82 34.44
N GLN A 133 -6.73 14.00 34.62
CA GLN A 133 -7.46 15.27 34.64
C GLN A 133 -8.21 15.54 33.33
N ASN A 134 -7.57 15.22 32.21
CA ASN A 134 -8.11 15.40 30.86
C ASN A 134 -8.82 14.15 30.31
N ASN A 135 -9.19 13.20 31.19
CA ASN A 135 -9.90 11.96 30.84
C ASN A 135 -9.27 11.18 29.66
N PHE A 136 -7.94 11.10 29.64
CA PHE A 136 -7.11 10.42 28.65
C PHE A 136 -7.34 10.91 27.21
N ALA A 137 -7.66 12.19 27.03
CA ALA A 137 -7.64 12.85 25.73
C ALA A 137 -6.34 12.53 24.98
N SER A 138 -6.43 12.28 23.67
CA SER A 138 -5.28 11.91 22.85
C SER A 138 -4.36 13.10 22.60
N VAL A 139 -4.92 14.31 22.48
CA VAL A 139 -4.19 15.54 22.21
C VAL A 139 -4.75 16.68 23.06
N VAL A 140 -3.85 17.43 23.71
CA VAL A 140 -4.16 18.68 24.42
C VAL A 140 -3.23 19.82 23.96
N SER A 141 -3.59 21.08 24.22
CA SER A 141 -2.72 22.24 23.95
C SER A 141 -1.56 22.29 24.95
N LEU A 142 -0.60 23.22 24.79
CA LEU A 142 0.45 23.46 25.78
C LEU A 142 -0.12 23.84 27.15
N GLU A 143 -1.24 24.57 27.16
CA GLU A 143 -2.01 24.98 28.34
C GLU A 143 -3.00 23.91 28.85
N ASP A 144 -2.87 22.65 28.38
CA ASP A 144 -3.72 21.51 28.74
C ASP A 144 -5.20 21.64 28.32
N GLU A 145 -5.53 22.47 27.32
CA GLU A 145 -6.87 22.49 26.74
C GLU A 145 -7.09 21.25 25.85
N VAL A 146 -8.22 20.56 26.00
CA VAL A 146 -8.51 19.35 25.22
C VAL A 146 -8.78 19.69 23.75
N LEU A 147 -7.89 19.25 22.86
CA LEU A 147 -7.99 19.43 21.42
C LEU A 147 -8.59 18.18 20.72
N ASP A 148 -8.26 16.99 21.23
CA ASP A 148 -8.83 15.71 20.79
C ASP A 148 -9.22 14.86 22.00
N SER A 149 -10.51 14.81 22.29
CA SER A 149 -11.08 14.11 23.44
C SER A 149 -11.16 12.59 23.27
N ARG A 150 -10.78 12.05 22.11
CA ARG A 150 -10.75 10.60 21.89
C ARG A 150 -9.71 9.97 22.80
N GLN A 151 -10.05 8.84 23.38
CA GLN A 151 -9.15 8.07 24.25
C GLN A 151 -8.65 6.86 23.49
N ARG A 152 -7.33 6.63 23.44
CA ARG A 152 -6.75 5.52 22.69
C ARG A 152 -6.19 4.42 23.61
N ALA A 153 -6.57 3.17 23.37
CA ALA A 153 -6.12 2.01 24.16
C ALA A 153 -4.58 1.90 24.24
N LEU A 154 -3.88 2.11 23.12
CA LEU A 154 -2.40 2.11 23.08
C LEU A 154 -1.77 3.04 24.12
N ASN A 155 -2.35 4.22 24.35
CA ASN A 155 -1.80 5.19 25.32
C ASN A 155 -1.85 4.61 26.73
N ILE A 156 -2.97 3.97 27.11
CA ILE A 156 -3.14 3.35 28.42
C ILE A 156 -2.22 2.13 28.56
N ILE A 157 -2.13 1.28 27.53
CA ILE A 157 -1.27 0.09 27.52
C ILE A 157 0.20 0.49 27.70
N LEU A 158 0.65 1.51 26.96
CA LEU A 158 2.01 2.02 27.05
C LEU A 158 2.28 2.64 28.42
N ALA A 159 1.34 3.42 28.97
CA ALA A 159 1.43 3.96 30.33
C ALA A 159 1.58 2.85 31.38
N ILE A 160 0.84 1.74 31.27
CA ILE A 160 0.99 0.58 32.17
C ILE A 160 2.38 -0.05 32.01
N TYR A 161 2.84 -0.23 30.77
CA TYR A 161 4.15 -0.80 30.49
C TYR A 161 5.28 0.05 31.10
N ILE A 162 5.28 1.36 30.84
CA ILE A 162 6.27 2.30 31.38
C ILE A 162 6.17 2.39 32.90
N SER A 163 4.96 2.41 33.48
CA SER A 163 4.79 2.43 34.93
C SER A 163 5.47 1.24 35.63
N LYS A 164 5.47 0.05 35.00
CA LYS A 164 6.18 -1.13 35.53
C LYS A 164 7.69 -0.95 35.49
N GLU A 165 8.23 -0.40 34.39
CA GLU A 165 9.67 -0.14 34.22
C GLU A 165 10.17 0.93 35.21
N ILE A 166 9.41 2.02 35.36
CA ILE A 166 9.76 3.16 36.21
C ILE A 166 9.46 2.89 37.70
N LYS A 167 8.62 1.90 38.01
CA LYS A 167 8.06 1.57 39.34
C LYS A 167 7.17 2.68 39.89
N CYS A 168 6.19 3.12 39.08
CA CYS A 168 5.15 4.07 39.47
C CYS A 168 3.96 3.36 40.14
N ASP A 169 3.34 4.00 41.12
CA ASP A 169 2.24 3.41 41.92
C ASP A 169 0.86 3.46 41.22
N LYS A 170 0.75 4.10 40.05
CA LYS A 170 -0.52 4.29 39.30
C LYS A 170 -0.97 3.11 38.44
N ILE A 171 -0.28 1.96 38.53
CA ILE A 171 -0.53 0.79 37.66
C ILE A 171 -1.98 0.27 37.78
N GLU A 172 -2.53 0.18 39.00
CA GLU A 172 -3.88 -0.38 39.19
C GLU A 172 -4.97 0.55 38.66
N GLU A 173 -4.83 1.88 38.86
CA GLU A 173 -5.75 2.88 38.28
C GLU A 173 -5.75 2.82 36.74
N LEU A 174 -4.56 2.66 36.13
CA LEU A 174 -4.43 2.51 34.68
C LEU A 174 -5.04 1.20 34.17
N LYS A 175 -4.87 0.09 34.91
CA LYS A 175 -5.52 -1.19 34.57
C LYS A 175 -7.04 -1.08 34.64
N GLU A 176 -7.57 -0.42 35.67
CA GLU A 176 -9.01 -0.16 35.78
C GLU A 176 -9.51 0.65 34.57
N LYS A 177 -8.77 1.70 34.17
CA LYS A 177 -9.08 2.44 32.95
C LYS A 177 -9.07 1.53 31.71
N LEU A 178 -8.08 0.65 31.58
CA LEU A 178 -7.97 -0.25 30.42
C LEU A 178 -9.18 -1.20 30.28
N VAL A 179 -9.81 -1.60 31.39
CA VAL A 179 -11.00 -2.47 31.37
C VAL A 179 -12.13 -1.86 30.53
N SER A 180 -12.25 -0.53 30.48
CA SER A 180 -13.27 0.16 29.67
C SER A 180 -13.12 -0.05 28.16
N PHE A 181 -11.95 -0.49 27.70
CA PHE A 181 -11.69 -0.81 26.29
C PHE A 181 -12.01 -2.26 25.93
N ASN A 182 -12.35 -3.12 26.91
CA ASN A 182 -12.69 -4.51 26.62
C ASN A 182 -13.91 -4.59 25.70
N SER A 183 -13.86 -5.54 24.77
CA SER A 183 -14.93 -5.78 23.82
C SER A 183 -15.61 -7.12 24.10
N ASP A 184 -16.95 -7.12 24.12
CA ASP A 184 -17.76 -8.30 24.44
C ASP A 184 -17.54 -9.48 23.47
N ASN A 185 -17.14 -9.19 22.23
CA ASN A 185 -16.83 -10.18 21.20
C ASN A 185 -15.32 -10.39 20.99
N GLY A 186 -14.49 -10.16 22.02
CA GLY A 186 -13.04 -10.41 22.00
C GLY A 186 -12.21 -9.24 21.47
N GLY A 187 -10.91 -9.26 21.79
CA GLY A 187 -10.01 -8.12 21.58
C GLY A 187 -10.37 -6.91 22.44
N ILE A 188 -9.76 -5.77 22.12
CA ILE A 188 -10.09 -4.47 22.70
C ILE A 188 -10.50 -3.48 21.62
N TRP A 189 -11.37 -2.54 21.98
CA TRP A 189 -11.62 -1.33 21.20
C TRP A 189 -10.35 -0.48 21.16
N SER A 190 -10.03 0.11 20.01
CA SER A 190 -8.88 1.03 19.93
C SER A 190 -9.19 2.41 20.48
N TYR A 191 -10.44 2.88 20.34
CA TYR A 191 -10.85 4.21 20.76
C TYR A 191 -12.16 4.23 21.55
N LEU A 192 -12.19 5.05 22.60
CA LEU A 192 -13.40 5.49 23.30
C LEU A 192 -13.62 6.99 23.11
N ASP A 193 -14.87 7.43 23.19
CA ASP A 193 -15.21 8.85 23.29
C ASP A 193 -15.01 9.38 24.72
N SER A 194 -15.24 10.69 24.92
CA SER A 194 -15.13 11.33 26.24
C SER A 194 -16.11 10.78 27.29
N SER A 195 -17.14 10.04 26.87
CA SER A 195 -18.12 9.38 27.74
C SER A 195 -17.78 7.90 28.00
N ASN A 196 -16.55 7.46 27.68
CA ASN A 196 -16.07 6.08 27.78
C ASN A 196 -16.87 5.08 26.94
N LYS A 197 -17.48 5.52 25.83
CA LYS A 197 -18.16 4.61 24.89
C LYS A 197 -17.28 4.29 23.68
N PRO A 198 -17.29 3.05 23.17
CA PRO A 198 -16.53 2.70 21.98
C PRO A 198 -16.90 3.53 20.76
N ILE A 199 -15.88 4.04 20.06
CA ILE A 199 -16.06 4.68 18.76
C ILE A 199 -16.09 3.57 17.70
N TYR A 200 -17.27 2.97 17.49
CA TYR A 200 -17.43 1.76 16.68
C TYR A 200 -16.82 1.82 15.27
N ALA A 201 -16.77 3.00 14.66
CA ALA A 201 -16.26 3.18 13.30
C ALA A 201 -14.73 3.16 13.20
N GLU A 202 -14.01 3.43 14.29
CA GLU A 202 -12.55 3.24 14.35
C GLU A 202 -12.19 1.74 14.54
N GLY A 203 -13.18 0.94 14.98
CA GLY A 203 -13.05 -0.50 15.12
C GLY A 203 -11.97 -0.92 16.13
N LYS A 204 -11.21 -1.93 15.76
CA LYS A 204 -10.13 -2.52 16.57
C LYS A 204 -8.91 -2.64 15.69
N MET A 205 -7.84 -1.94 16.06
CA MET A 205 -6.60 -1.96 15.31
C MET A 205 -5.69 -3.09 15.80
N LEU A 206 -4.90 -3.64 14.86
CA LEU A 206 -3.92 -4.67 15.13
C LEU A 206 -2.88 -4.17 16.12
N LEU A 207 -2.38 -2.94 15.94
CA LEU A 207 -1.36 -2.35 16.79
C LEU A 207 -1.76 -2.34 18.27
N ASP A 208 -2.95 -1.83 18.61
CA ASP A 208 -3.43 -1.78 20.00
C ASP A 208 -3.59 -3.20 20.60
N ASN A 209 -4.14 -4.14 19.83
CA ASN A 209 -4.33 -5.54 20.28
C ASN A 209 -3.00 -6.30 20.40
N ALA A 210 -2.02 -6.02 19.55
CA ALA A 210 -0.68 -6.58 19.63
C ALA A 210 0.05 -6.04 20.87
N PHE A 211 0.02 -4.72 21.11
CA PHE A 211 0.64 -4.12 22.31
C PHE A 211 0.02 -4.62 23.61
N LEU A 212 -1.26 -4.97 23.63
CA LEU A 212 -1.89 -5.54 24.82
C LEU A 212 -1.20 -6.83 25.30
N LEU A 213 -0.63 -7.62 24.37
CA LEU A 213 0.14 -8.81 24.70
C LEU A 213 1.37 -8.49 25.57
N LEU A 214 1.99 -7.31 25.38
CA LEU A 214 3.18 -6.86 26.13
C LEU A 214 2.92 -6.77 27.65
N ILE A 215 1.69 -6.47 28.04
CA ILE A 215 1.29 -6.35 29.45
C ILE A 215 0.44 -7.52 29.96
N THR A 216 0.17 -8.52 29.12
CA THR A 216 -0.62 -9.71 29.46
C THR A 216 0.26 -10.77 30.11
N THR A 217 0.20 -10.89 31.43
CA THR A 217 1.06 -11.81 32.20
C THR A 217 0.49 -13.23 32.34
N ASP A 218 -0.84 -13.39 32.28
CA ASP A 218 -1.46 -14.72 32.33
C ASP A 218 -1.30 -15.45 30.99
N LYS A 219 -0.67 -16.62 31.01
CA LYS A 219 -0.37 -17.39 29.79
C LYS A 219 -1.62 -17.82 29.03
N ARG A 220 -2.72 -18.17 29.71
CA ARG A 220 -3.94 -18.60 29.03
C ARG A 220 -4.62 -17.43 28.33
N GLU A 221 -4.62 -16.27 28.98
CA GLU A 221 -5.15 -15.04 28.40
C GLU A 221 -4.29 -14.54 27.23
N PHE A 222 -2.97 -14.64 27.35
CA PHE A 222 -2.04 -14.35 26.25
C PHE A 222 -2.38 -15.18 25.00
N GLU A 223 -2.50 -16.51 25.15
CA GLU A 223 -2.81 -17.42 24.04
C GLU A 223 -4.18 -17.10 23.42
N LYS A 224 -5.20 -16.78 24.25
CA LYS A 224 -6.51 -16.36 23.74
C LYS A 224 -6.44 -15.09 22.90
N ARG A 225 -5.68 -14.08 23.35
CA ARG A 225 -5.50 -12.81 22.63
C ARG A 225 -4.73 -13.01 21.33
N LEU A 226 -3.68 -13.84 21.36
CA LEU A 226 -2.92 -14.21 20.16
C LEU A 226 -3.80 -14.98 19.15
N GLN A 227 -4.60 -15.92 19.62
CA GLN A 227 -5.57 -16.66 18.79
C GLN A 227 -6.61 -15.71 18.17
N TYR A 228 -7.12 -14.74 18.93
CA TYR A 228 -8.04 -13.73 18.42
C TYR A 228 -7.42 -12.93 17.26
N ILE A 229 -6.18 -12.45 17.41
CA ILE A 229 -5.47 -11.75 16.33
C ILE A 229 -5.34 -12.65 15.10
N ASN A 230 -4.89 -13.89 15.30
CA ASN A 230 -4.71 -14.89 14.25
C ASN A 230 -6.00 -15.26 13.50
N GLN A 231 -7.14 -15.21 14.17
CA GLN A 231 -8.43 -15.54 13.57
C GLN A 231 -9.02 -14.39 12.75
N HIS A 232 -8.86 -13.15 13.23
CA HIS A 232 -9.62 -12.02 12.69
C HIS A 232 -8.83 -11.08 11.79
N TYR A 233 -7.50 -11.04 11.91
CA TYR A 233 -6.67 -10.08 11.18
C TYR A 233 -5.87 -10.70 10.03
N LYS A 234 -5.73 -12.03 9.94
CA LYS A 234 -4.89 -12.67 8.90
C LYS A 234 -5.29 -12.25 7.49
N HIS A 235 -4.27 -11.91 6.70
CA HIS A 235 -4.41 -11.50 5.32
C HIS A 235 -4.16 -12.68 4.36
N HIS A 236 -4.87 -12.73 3.24
CA HIS A 236 -4.87 -13.89 2.34
C HIS A 236 -3.53 -14.10 1.58
N THR A 237 -2.78 -13.04 1.31
CA THR A 237 -1.44 -13.13 0.69
C THR A 237 -0.30 -13.39 1.69
N GLY A 238 -0.54 -13.25 3.00
CA GLY A 238 0.52 -13.21 4.02
C GLY A 238 0.35 -12.00 4.94
N GLY A 239 0.75 -12.13 6.20
CA GLY A 239 0.61 -11.07 7.20
C GLY A 239 -0.80 -10.84 7.73
N TYR A 240 -1.07 -9.61 8.14
CA TYR A 240 -2.28 -9.20 8.85
C TYR A 240 -2.79 -7.83 8.34
N TRP A 241 -4.11 -7.67 8.29
CA TRP A 241 -4.74 -6.36 8.14
C TRP A 241 -4.48 -5.49 9.37
N ASN A 242 -4.38 -4.18 9.19
CA ASN A 242 -4.16 -3.23 10.27
C ASN A 242 -5.39 -3.03 11.19
N LYS A 243 -6.60 -3.38 10.74
CA LYS A 243 -7.82 -3.23 11.54
C LYS A 243 -8.97 -4.17 11.16
N VAL A 244 -9.87 -4.39 12.12
CA VAL A 244 -11.20 -5.01 11.94
C VAL A 244 -12.29 -4.10 12.48
N ASN A 245 -13.51 -4.25 11.96
CA ASN A 245 -14.67 -3.48 12.42
C ASN A 245 -15.22 -4.00 13.77
N LYS A 246 -16.33 -3.40 14.22
CA LYS A 246 -17.03 -3.79 15.46
C LYS A 246 -17.43 -5.27 15.57
N ASN A 247 -17.55 -5.97 14.45
CA ASN A 247 -17.95 -7.38 14.37
C ASN A 247 -16.75 -8.32 14.14
N ASN A 248 -15.51 -7.83 14.31
CA ASN A 248 -14.27 -8.56 14.03
C ASN A 248 -14.12 -9.01 12.57
N ILE A 249 -14.66 -8.22 11.64
CA ILE A 249 -14.57 -8.46 10.20
C ILE A 249 -13.71 -7.36 9.58
N VAL A 250 -12.77 -7.74 8.72
CA VAL A 250 -12.02 -6.80 7.89
C VAL A 250 -12.95 -6.23 6.84
N ALA A 251 -13.29 -4.95 6.97
CA ALA A 251 -14.21 -4.26 6.09
C ALA A 251 -13.86 -2.77 6.03
N VAL A 252 -14.35 -2.10 4.98
CA VAL A 252 -14.30 -0.64 4.89
C VAL A 252 -15.39 -0.07 5.80
N ASP A 253 -15.00 0.80 6.73
CA ASP A 253 -15.95 1.67 7.44
C ASP A 253 -15.81 3.08 6.88
N SER A 254 -16.81 3.48 6.10
CA SER A 254 -16.79 4.72 5.35
C SER A 254 -17.45 5.89 6.08
N ILE A 255 -18.13 5.66 7.21
CA ILE A 255 -19.00 6.70 7.79
C ILE A 255 -18.17 7.72 8.54
N THR A 256 -17.49 7.31 9.62
CA THR A 256 -16.75 8.25 10.45
C THR A 256 -15.57 8.89 9.71
N PRO A 257 -14.70 8.13 9.01
CA PRO A 257 -13.63 8.72 8.21
C PRO A 257 -14.08 9.79 7.22
N TYR A 258 -15.29 9.68 6.65
CA TYR A 258 -15.80 10.66 5.71
C TYR A 258 -16.12 12.02 6.36
N TYR A 259 -16.53 12.04 7.63
CA TYR A 259 -16.93 13.28 8.31
C TYR A 259 -15.83 13.85 9.21
N THR A 260 -14.99 12.99 9.81
CA THR A 260 -13.93 13.42 10.73
C THR A 260 -12.56 13.50 10.05
N CYS A 261 -12.37 12.82 8.92
CA CYS A 261 -11.10 12.68 8.22
C CYS A 261 -9.96 12.18 9.12
N SER A 262 -10.26 11.44 10.19
CA SER A 262 -9.29 11.06 11.23
C SER A 262 -8.40 9.86 10.87
N THR A 263 -8.89 8.96 10.02
CA THR A 263 -8.16 7.77 9.55
C THR A 263 -8.60 7.41 8.14
N SER A 264 -7.83 6.59 7.43
CA SER A 264 -8.31 6.01 6.16
C SER A 264 -9.42 4.98 6.43
N PRO A 265 -10.53 5.00 5.67
CA PRO A 265 -11.59 3.99 5.79
C PRO A 265 -11.15 2.61 5.31
N PHE A 266 -10.06 2.50 4.55
CA PHE A 266 -9.59 1.26 3.94
C PHE A 266 -8.57 0.53 4.84
N PRO A 267 -8.84 -0.72 5.24
CA PRO A 267 -7.82 -1.57 5.83
C PRO A 267 -6.68 -1.85 4.84
N TYR A 268 -5.47 -1.94 5.34
CA TYR A 268 -4.26 -2.24 4.56
C TYR A 268 -3.28 -3.07 5.42
N LYS A 269 -2.26 -3.66 4.79
CA LYS A 269 -1.16 -4.30 5.52
C LYS A 269 -0.12 -3.27 5.89
N SER A 270 -0.13 -2.81 7.14
CA SER A 270 0.86 -1.88 7.70
C SER A 270 2.10 -2.64 8.16
N MET A 271 3.27 -2.39 7.56
CA MET A 271 4.53 -2.97 8.05
C MET A 271 4.90 -2.42 9.42
N LEU A 272 4.49 -1.20 9.77
CA LEU A 272 4.66 -0.67 11.12
C LEU A 272 3.95 -1.57 12.14
N ASP A 273 2.73 -1.99 11.86
CA ASP A 273 1.97 -2.90 12.73
C ASP A 273 2.65 -4.27 12.82
N HIS A 274 3.18 -4.78 11.69
CA HIS A 274 3.85 -6.09 11.66
C HIS A 274 5.17 -6.09 12.43
N VAL A 275 6.05 -5.11 12.21
CA VAL A 275 7.33 -5.06 12.92
C VAL A 275 7.13 -4.78 14.39
N THR A 276 6.11 -3.99 14.75
CA THR A 276 5.78 -3.76 16.16
C THR A 276 5.22 -5.01 16.81
N PHE A 277 4.33 -5.75 16.13
CA PHE A 277 3.82 -7.02 16.64
C PHE A 277 4.95 -8.05 16.78
N LEU A 278 5.87 -8.11 15.81
CA LEU A 278 7.06 -8.96 15.89
C LEU A 278 7.94 -8.58 17.09
N TRP A 279 8.17 -7.29 17.31
CA TRP A 279 8.91 -6.79 18.48
C TRP A 279 8.23 -7.18 19.80
N VAL A 280 6.89 -7.04 19.90
CA VAL A 280 6.15 -7.49 21.09
C VAL A 280 6.35 -8.99 21.32
N LEU A 281 6.18 -9.83 20.29
CA LEU A 281 6.37 -11.27 20.42
C LEU A 281 7.77 -11.63 20.91
N ARG A 282 8.83 -10.94 20.44
CA ARG A 282 10.19 -11.17 20.96
C ARG A 282 10.36 -10.82 22.43
N LYS A 283 9.64 -9.81 22.92
CA LYS A 283 9.76 -9.35 24.31
C LYS A 283 9.05 -10.27 25.30
N VAL A 284 7.95 -10.91 24.89
CA VAL A 284 7.08 -11.65 25.84
C VAL A 284 6.74 -13.09 25.42
N TYR A 285 7.24 -13.57 24.29
CA TYR A 285 6.90 -14.89 23.74
C TYR A 285 8.11 -15.62 23.14
N GLU A 286 7.92 -16.88 22.76
CA GLU A 286 8.96 -17.70 22.15
C GLU A 286 9.19 -17.27 20.68
N ASN A 287 10.47 -16.98 20.35
CA ASN A 287 10.92 -16.60 19.01
C ASN A 287 10.64 -17.66 17.93
N ASN A 288 10.27 -18.88 18.31
CA ASN A 288 10.04 -20.01 17.39
C ASN A 288 8.56 -20.35 17.17
N SER A 289 7.65 -19.46 17.55
CA SER A 289 6.22 -19.71 17.30
C SER A 289 5.84 -19.62 15.83
N ASP A 290 4.77 -20.32 15.45
CA ASP A 290 4.19 -20.24 14.11
C ASP A 290 3.80 -18.80 13.73
N THR A 291 3.33 -18.03 14.72
CA THR A 291 2.93 -16.63 14.51
C THR A 291 4.15 -15.74 14.25
N PHE A 292 5.23 -15.92 15.01
CA PHE A 292 6.48 -15.21 14.79
C PHE A 292 7.02 -15.50 13.39
N SER A 293 7.13 -16.78 13.03
CA SER A 293 7.63 -17.21 11.71
C SER A 293 6.78 -16.65 10.57
N TYR A 294 5.46 -16.67 10.71
CA TYR A 294 4.52 -16.13 9.72
C TYR A 294 4.66 -14.61 9.54
N LEU A 295 4.80 -13.85 10.64
CA LEU A 295 5.06 -12.40 10.59
C LEU A 295 6.43 -12.09 9.99
N PHE A 296 7.47 -12.78 10.43
CA PHE A 296 8.84 -12.55 9.98
C PHE A 296 8.97 -12.76 8.47
N LEU A 297 8.37 -13.81 7.92
CA LEU A 297 8.35 -14.04 6.47
C LEU A 297 7.68 -12.89 5.70
N GLU A 298 6.60 -12.32 6.24
CA GLU A 298 5.95 -11.18 5.62
C GLU A 298 6.81 -9.91 5.72
N VAL A 299 7.40 -9.63 6.89
CA VAL A 299 8.31 -8.48 7.08
C VAL A 299 9.52 -8.59 6.14
N LYS A 300 10.13 -9.78 6.03
CA LYS A 300 11.23 -10.08 5.12
C LYS A 300 10.86 -9.81 3.65
N ARG A 301 9.61 -10.04 3.28
CA ARG A 301 9.13 -9.77 1.91
C ARG A 301 9.19 -8.29 1.55
N PHE A 302 9.00 -7.39 2.51
CA PHE A 302 9.09 -5.92 2.34
C PHE A 302 10.46 -5.33 2.63
N TYR A 303 11.43 -6.17 2.99
CA TYR A 303 12.82 -5.76 3.17
C TYR A 303 13.51 -5.66 1.80
N SER A 304 14.09 -4.51 1.51
CA SER A 304 14.95 -4.30 0.34
C SER A 304 16.39 -4.65 0.70
N SER A 305 17.02 -5.54 -0.05
CA SER A 305 18.43 -5.92 0.18
C SER A 305 19.43 -4.93 -0.43
N SER A 306 19.06 -4.23 -1.50
CA SER A 306 19.90 -3.20 -2.14
C SER A 306 20.01 -1.95 -1.29
N ASN A 307 18.93 -1.59 -0.59
CA ASN A 307 18.87 -0.52 0.40
C ASN A 307 18.24 -1.10 1.68
N PRO A 308 19.02 -1.53 2.68
CA PRO A 308 18.57 -2.38 3.79
C PRO A 308 17.51 -1.69 4.64
N SER A 309 16.26 -1.76 4.22
CA SER A 309 15.15 -0.93 4.68
C SER A 309 13.82 -1.60 4.42
N ILE A 310 12.76 -1.16 5.10
CA ILE A 310 11.42 -1.75 5.01
C ILE A 310 10.41 -0.76 4.44
N CYS A 311 9.69 -1.16 3.39
CA CYS A 311 8.56 -0.41 2.83
C CYS A 311 7.38 -0.34 3.80
N MET A 312 6.51 0.67 3.68
CA MET A 312 5.42 0.90 4.62
C MET A 312 4.33 -0.17 4.63
N GLY A 313 4.10 -0.89 3.53
CA GLY A 313 3.00 -1.86 3.49
C GLY A 313 2.49 -2.20 2.11
N GLU A 314 1.31 -2.81 2.06
CA GLU A 314 0.53 -3.10 0.85
C GLU A 314 -0.94 -2.75 1.07
N GLY A 315 -1.55 -2.11 0.09
CA GLY A 315 -2.96 -1.72 0.07
C GLY A 315 -3.67 -2.22 -1.17
N SER A 316 -4.90 -1.75 -1.38
CA SER A 316 -5.72 -2.14 -2.53
C SER A 316 -6.41 -0.92 -3.15
N TRP A 317 -6.44 -0.82 -4.48
CA TRP A 317 -7.02 0.32 -5.21
C TRP A 317 -8.54 0.39 -5.17
N PHE A 318 -9.15 1.42 -4.56
CA PHE A 318 -10.61 1.64 -4.43
C PHE A 318 -11.46 0.40 -4.10
N SER A 319 -10.82 -0.66 -3.64
CA SER A 319 -11.40 -1.98 -3.54
C SER A 319 -11.47 -2.35 -2.09
N THR A 320 -12.64 -2.82 -1.67
CA THR A 320 -12.80 -3.32 -0.31
C THR A 320 -11.96 -4.58 -0.11
N PRO A 321 -11.57 -4.91 1.13
CA PRO A 321 -10.89 -6.15 1.48
C PRO A 321 -11.62 -7.43 1.03
N VAL A 322 -12.92 -7.34 0.71
CA VAL A 322 -13.72 -8.47 0.22
C VAL A 322 -13.69 -8.65 -1.29
N THR A 323 -13.23 -7.66 -2.04
CA THR A 323 -13.09 -7.71 -3.51
C THR A 323 -11.81 -7.00 -3.96
N PRO A 324 -10.60 -7.37 -3.46
CA PRO A 324 -9.37 -6.69 -3.83
C PRO A 324 -9.17 -6.79 -5.35
N SER A 325 -9.01 -5.65 -6.03
CA SER A 325 -8.87 -5.64 -7.51
C SER A 325 -7.42 -5.61 -7.96
N VAL A 326 -6.55 -4.88 -7.26
CA VAL A 326 -5.12 -4.71 -7.58
C VAL A 326 -4.36 -4.55 -6.26
N PRO A 327 -3.32 -5.37 -5.97
CA PRO A 327 -2.38 -5.05 -4.90
C PRO A 327 -1.66 -3.78 -5.32
N LEU A 328 -1.94 -2.67 -4.64
CA LEU A 328 -1.25 -1.42 -4.91
C LEU A 328 -0.37 -1.04 -3.74
N ALA A 329 0.72 -0.37 -4.07
CA ALA A 329 1.56 0.29 -3.11
C ALA A 329 0.97 1.66 -2.69
N ARG A 330 -0.35 1.76 -2.43
CA ARG A 330 -0.98 3.01 -1.94
C ARG A 330 -2.12 2.75 -0.96
N VAL A 331 -2.29 3.65 0.02
CA VAL A 331 -3.52 3.81 0.81
C VAL A 331 -4.25 5.05 0.33
N VAL A 332 -5.58 4.97 0.18
CA VAL A 332 -6.41 6.09 -0.30
C VAL A 332 -7.21 6.71 0.84
N MET A 333 -7.60 7.98 0.65
CA MET A 333 -8.35 8.77 1.62
C MET A 333 -7.68 8.83 2.99
N VAL A 334 -6.36 8.96 2.98
CA VAL A 334 -5.61 9.24 4.21
C VAL A 334 -5.95 10.66 4.71
N PRO A 335 -5.89 10.89 6.04
CA PRO A 335 -6.13 12.21 6.63
C PRO A 335 -5.32 13.32 5.94
N PRO A 336 -5.85 14.56 5.88
CA PRO A 336 -5.05 15.72 5.49
C PRO A 336 -3.76 15.78 6.31
N HIS A 337 -2.64 16.16 5.67
CA HIS A 337 -1.31 16.22 6.29
C HIS A 337 -0.72 14.87 6.77
N THR A 338 -1.21 13.75 6.22
CA THR A 338 -0.51 12.47 6.38
C THR A 338 0.89 12.58 5.76
N LEU A 339 1.91 12.22 6.53
CA LEU A 339 3.32 12.26 6.10
C LEU A 339 3.51 11.43 4.82
N GLY A 340 4.07 12.05 3.77
CA GLY A 340 4.29 11.42 2.45
C GLY A 340 3.05 11.31 1.58
N SER A 341 1.88 11.74 2.07
CA SER A 341 0.69 11.72 1.22
C SER A 341 0.68 12.84 0.19
N PHE A 342 0.11 12.56 -0.97
CA PHE A 342 -0.17 13.53 -2.03
C PHE A 342 -1.67 13.52 -2.39
N SER A 343 -2.14 14.57 -3.05
CA SER A 343 -3.54 14.68 -3.48
C SER A 343 -3.64 14.67 -5.00
N VAL A 344 -4.60 13.92 -5.52
CA VAL A 344 -5.01 14.00 -6.94
C VAL A 344 -6.52 14.24 -6.98
N GLY A 345 -6.90 15.42 -7.47
CA GLY A 345 -8.27 15.91 -7.35
C GLY A 345 -8.70 15.98 -5.88
N ASN A 346 -9.79 15.30 -5.54
CA ASN A 346 -10.37 15.26 -4.21
C ASN A 346 -9.89 14.10 -3.32
N THR A 347 -8.93 13.28 -3.78
CA THR A 347 -8.49 12.08 -3.06
C THR A 347 -7.02 12.22 -2.63
N ASN A 348 -6.75 11.92 -1.35
CA ASN A 348 -5.39 11.83 -0.82
C ASN A 348 -4.88 10.39 -0.89
N TYR A 349 -3.61 10.22 -1.23
CA TYR A 349 -2.94 8.95 -1.42
C TYR A 349 -1.64 8.93 -0.63
N LEU A 350 -1.38 7.84 0.08
CA LEU A 350 -0.09 7.58 0.72
C LEU A 350 0.62 6.45 -0.04
N PRO A 351 1.72 6.72 -0.74
CA PRO A 351 2.55 5.67 -1.33
C PRO A 351 3.17 4.80 -0.25
N LEU A 352 3.00 3.49 -0.38
CA LEU A 352 3.45 2.50 0.59
C LEU A 352 4.86 1.98 0.31
N HIS A 353 5.48 2.41 -0.78
CA HIS A 353 6.86 2.11 -1.11
C HIS A 353 7.85 3.15 -0.54
N GLU A 354 7.38 4.17 0.18
CA GLU A 354 8.22 5.10 0.92
C GLU A 354 8.91 4.44 2.12
N ARG A 355 9.84 5.16 2.76
CA ARG A 355 10.47 4.77 4.01
C ARG A 355 10.21 5.83 5.07
N GLN A 356 9.73 5.41 6.24
CA GLN A 356 9.50 6.30 7.39
C GLN A 356 10.43 5.96 8.55
N ALA A 357 10.91 7.00 9.25
CA ALA A 357 11.84 6.89 10.37
C ALA A 357 11.34 5.92 11.44
N THR A 358 10.11 6.14 11.92
CA THR A 358 9.46 5.29 12.94
C THR A 358 9.45 3.81 12.55
N LEU A 359 9.16 3.51 11.28
CA LEU A 359 9.16 2.14 10.78
C LEU A 359 10.57 1.55 10.78
N GLN A 360 11.57 2.27 10.28
CA GLN A 360 12.94 1.76 10.23
C GLN A 360 13.49 1.50 11.63
N LEU A 361 13.26 2.43 12.56
CA LEU A 361 13.71 2.31 13.96
C LEU A 361 13.10 1.08 14.64
N ILE A 362 11.77 0.92 14.60
CA ILE A 362 11.11 -0.23 15.22
C ILE A 362 11.46 -1.53 14.49
N ALA A 363 11.58 -1.51 13.16
CA ALA A 363 12.03 -2.67 12.40
C ALA A 363 13.45 -3.11 12.81
N SER A 364 14.36 -2.16 13.00
CA SER A 364 15.73 -2.46 13.42
C SER A 364 15.76 -3.17 14.78
N LEU A 365 14.90 -2.77 15.73
CA LEU A 365 14.77 -3.42 17.03
C LEU A 365 14.08 -4.79 16.92
N ALA A 366 13.01 -4.88 16.13
CA ALA A 366 12.26 -6.11 15.92
C ALA A 366 13.12 -7.21 15.27
N LEU A 367 14.06 -6.83 14.41
CA LEU A 367 14.90 -7.74 13.63
C LEU A 367 16.36 -7.81 14.09
N LYS A 368 16.68 -7.19 15.24
CA LYS A 368 18.03 -7.21 15.83
C LYS A 368 18.52 -8.63 16.05
N ASP A 369 19.76 -8.93 15.64
CA ASP A 369 20.40 -10.25 15.78
C ASP A 369 19.72 -11.39 14.99
N ILE A 370 18.82 -11.08 14.05
CA ILE A 370 18.31 -12.06 13.10
C ILE A 370 19.22 -12.09 11.88
N GLU A 371 19.89 -13.22 11.65
CA GLU A 371 20.84 -13.41 10.55
C GLU A 371 20.15 -13.30 9.18
N ILE A 372 20.83 -12.64 8.25
CA ILE A 372 20.44 -12.66 6.85
C ILE A 372 20.88 -13.99 6.26
N GLU A 373 19.92 -14.91 6.10
CA GLU A 373 20.16 -16.17 5.43
C GLU A 373 20.60 -15.94 3.97
N ASN A 374 21.85 -16.25 3.67
CA ASN A 374 22.37 -16.38 2.29
C ASN A 374 21.96 -17.74 1.70
N SER A 375 20.68 -18.12 1.77
CA SER A 375 20.22 -19.39 1.23
C SER A 375 19.91 -19.26 -0.27
N SER A 376 20.95 -19.42 -1.08
CA SER A 376 20.84 -19.60 -2.53
C SER A 376 20.37 -21.04 -2.85
N ILE A 377 19.25 -21.49 -2.28
CA ILE A 377 18.63 -22.74 -2.73
C ILE A 377 18.11 -22.44 -4.14
N LYS A 378 18.92 -22.77 -5.15
CA LYS A 378 18.52 -22.69 -6.54
C LYS A 378 17.36 -23.66 -6.73
N LYS A 379 16.15 -23.12 -6.80
CA LYS A 379 14.98 -23.89 -7.23
C LYS A 379 15.29 -24.47 -8.62
N PRO A 380 14.92 -25.73 -8.90
CA PRO A 380 15.07 -26.27 -10.24
C PRO A 380 14.32 -25.39 -11.25
N LEU A 381 14.96 -25.09 -12.37
CA LEU A 381 14.37 -24.28 -13.42
C LEU A 381 13.20 -25.03 -14.06
N ILE A 382 12.08 -24.34 -14.22
CA ILE A 382 10.92 -24.80 -14.96
C ILE A 382 11.27 -24.72 -16.45
N GLN A 383 11.20 -25.85 -17.16
CA GLN A 383 11.42 -25.89 -18.60
C GLN A 383 10.24 -25.22 -19.32
N TYR A 384 10.54 -24.45 -20.37
CA TYR A 384 9.54 -23.76 -21.18
C TYR A 384 9.94 -23.73 -22.66
N ASP A 385 8.92 -23.65 -23.52
CA ASP A 385 9.09 -23.49 -24.96
C ASP A 385 8.93 -22.02 -25.34
N THR A 386 9.67 -21.59 -26.36
CA THR A 386 9.50 -20.26 -26.97
C THR A 386 8.53 -20.28 -28.14
N MET A 387 7.98 -19.11 -28.48
CA MET A 387 7.16 -18.87 -29.67
C MET A 387 7.51 -17.53 -30.31
N LEU A 388 7.28 -17.43 -31.63
CA LEU A 388 7.30 -16.15 -32.32
C LEU A 388 6.00 -15.40 -32.07
N ILE A 389 6.10 -14.10 -31.85
CA ILE A 389 4.95 -13.21 -31.71
C ILE A 389 4.84 -12.28 -32.91
N ASP A 390 3.62 -12.12 -33.41
CA ASP A 390 3.29 -11.09 -34.39
C ASP A 390 3.12 -9.76 -33.66
N LYS A 391 4.09 -8.86 -33.84
CA LYS A 391 4.07 -7.50 -33.26
C LYS A 391 3.44 -6.47 -34.20
N SER A 392 2.91 -6.89 -35.35
CA SER A 392 2.32 -5.96 -36.32
C SER A 392 1.07 -5.32 -35.72
N LEU A 393 0.97 -4.00 -35.91
CA LEU A 393 -0.22 -3.20 -35.57
C LEU A 393 -0.80 -2.60 -36.85
N ASP A 394 -0.88 -3.40 -37.91
CA ASP A 394 -1.51 -3.05 -39.19
C ASP A 394 -2.97 -2.60 -38.97
N TYR A 395 -3.59 -3.13 -37.92
CA TYR A 395 -4.83 -2.64 -37.35
C TYR A 395 -4.75 -2.68 -35.82
N VAL A 396 -5.48 -1.76 -35.18
CA VAL A 396 -5.85 -1.88 -33.76
C VAL A 396 -7.16 -2.65 -33.66
N SER A 397 -8.16 -2.25 -34.44
CA SER A 397 -9.45 -2.93 -34.55
C SER A 397 -9.93 -3.03 -36.00
N THR A 398 -10.71 -4.07 -36.32
CA THR A 398 -11.22 -4.36 -37.68
C THR A 398 -12.70 -4.02 -37.84
N GLY A 399 -13.03 -2.72 -37.81
CA GLY A 399 -14.39 -2.22 -38.05
C GLY A 399 -15.20 -1.95 -36.78
N LYS A 400 -16.53 -1.78 -36.90
CA LYS A 400 -17.42 -1.46 -35.78
C LYS A 400 -17.95 -2.73 -35.10
N LEU A 401 -18.31 -2.64 -33.83
CA LEU A 401 -19.07 -3.70 -33.15
C LEU A 401 -20.44 -3.85 -33.79
N GLU A 402 -20.83 -5.09 -34.09
CA GLU A 402 -22.10 -5.41 -34.75
C GLU A 402 -23.14 -5.99 -33.78
N ASN A 403 -22.68 -6.78 -32.80
CA ASN A 403 -23.53 -7.60 -31.94
C ASN A 403 -23.22 -7.41 -30.45
N SER A 404 -22.60 -6.29 -30.06
CA SER A 404 -22.25 -6.00 -28.65
C SER A 404 -23.44 -5.53 -27.81
N PHE A 405 -24.52 -5.08 -28.45
CA PHE A 405 -25.71 -4.46 -27.83
C PHE A 405 -25.45 -3.12 -27.12
N ILE A 406 -24.18 -2.72 -26.95
CA ILE A 406 -23.75 -1.46 -26.31
C ILE A 406 -24.08 -0.27 -27.21
N ASN A 407 -24.57 0.81 -26.60
CA ASN A 407 -24.78 2.07 -27.32
C ASN A 407 -23.45 2.84 -27.40
N ILE A 408 -22.70 2.61 -28.47
CA ILE A 408 -21.38 3.22 -28.70
C ILE A 408 -21.45 4.73 -28.83
N GLU A 409 -22.46 5.28 -29.51
CA GLU A 409 -22.57 6.74 -29.68
C GLU A 409 -22.78 7.48 -28.35
N LYS A 410 -23.51 6.86 -27.42
CA LYS A 410 -23.67 7.41 -26.07
C LYS A 410 -22.37 7.33 -25.26
N TYR A 411 -21.64 6.23 -25.39
CA TYR A 411 -20.34 6.08 -24.76
C TYR A 411 -19.33 7.11 -25.28
N LYS A 412 -19.26 7.36 -26.59
CA LYS A 412 -18.42 8.42 -27.17
C LYS A 412 -18.70 9.80 -26.55
N LYS A 413 -19.98 10.15 -26.40
CA LYS A 413 -20.38 11.40 -25.74
C LYS A 413 -20.00 11.44 -24.26
N TRP A 414 -20.01 10.29 -23.58
CA TRP A 414 -19.56 10.19 -22.20
C TRP A 414 -18.04 10.35 -22.10
N LEU A 415 -17.28 9.69 -22.99
CA LEU A 415 -15.83 9.74 -23.07
C LEU A 415 -15.31 11.17 -23.32
N GLU A 416 -15.94 11.94 -24.21
CA GLU A 416 -15.54 13.34 -24.43
C GLU A 416 -15.74 14.23 -23.19
N LYS A 417 -16.67 13.86 -22.29
CA LYS A 417 -16.90 14.63 -21.06
C LYS A 417 -15.82 14.39 -20.01
N THR A 418 -14.94 13.40 -20.13
CA THR A 418 -13.84 13.18 -19.17
C THR A 418 -12.66 14.12 -19.42
N LYS A 419 -12.60 14.77 -20.59
CA LYS A 419 -11.54 15.70 -20.97
C LYS A 419 -11.41 16.88 -19.99
N SER A 420 -10.22 17.05 -19.42
CA SER A 420 -9.90 18.07 -18.41
C SER A 420 -8.62 18.80 -18.79
N GLY A 421 -8.73 20.03 -19.31
CA GLY A 421 -7.61 20.71 -19.94
C GLY A 421 -7.03 19.89 -21.11
N PHE A 422 -5.73 19.58 -21.02
CA PHE A 422 -5.02 18.68 -21.94
C PHE A 422 -4.93 17.24 -21.43
N GLY A 423 -5.63 16.86 -20.35
CA GLY A 423 -5.70 15.49 -19.87
C GLY A 423 -7.12 14.94 -19.83
N TYR A 424 -7.28 13.82 -19.12
CA TYR A 424 -8.56 13.18 -18.89
C TYR A 424 -8.66 12.80 -17.42
N GLY A 425 -9.83 13.02 -16.82
CA GLY A 425 -10.10 12.61 -15.45
C GLY A 425 -10.81 11.26 -15.37
N LEU A 426 -10.71 10.61 -14.22
CA LEU A 426 -11.34 9.30 -13.96
C LEU A 426 -12.83 9.30 -14.23
N THR A 427 -13.52 10.41 -13.99
CA THR A 427 -14.95 10.57 -14.22
C THR A 427 -15.24 11.83 -15.05
N PRO A 428 -16.43 11.95 -15.67
CA PRO A 428 -16.83 13.18 -16.37
C PRO A 428 -17.35 14.27 -15.43
N TYR A 429 -17.32 14.07 -14.11
CA TYR A 429 -17.97 14.94 -13.14
C TYR A 429 -16.97 15.90 -12.49
N ALA A 430 -17.27 17.19 -12.54
CA ALA A 430 -16.38 18.24 -12.01
C ALA A 430 -16.28 18.22 -10.48
N SER A 431 -17.34 17.80 -9.79
CA SER A 431 -17.35 17.59 -8.35
C SER A 431 -17.55 16.10 -8.07
N PRO A 432 -16.81 15.53 -7.11
CA PRO A 432 -17.07 14.17 -6.68
C PRO A 432 -18.44 14.08 -6.00
N LEU A 433 -19.07 12.91 -6.08
CA LEU A 433 -20.17 12.53 -5.20
C LEU A 433 -19.65 11.46 -4.24
N GLY A 434 -19.41 11.85 -2.98
CA GLY A 434 -18.86 10.96 -1.96
C GLY A 434 -17.42 10.51 -2.28
N PHE A 435 -17.22 9.19 -2.37
CA PHE A 435 -15.92 8.52 -2.51
C PHE A 435 -15.34 8.51 -3.94
N LYS A 436 -16.08 9.04 -4.93
CA LYS A 436 -15.63 9.02 -6.32
C LYS A 436 -14.58 10.09 -6.56
N SER A 437 -13.57 9.80 -7.38
CA SER A 437 -12.67 10.82 -7.89
C SER A 437 -13.39 11.77 -8.85
N ASP A 438 -12.88 12.98 -8.98
CA ASP A 438 -13.41 13.99 -9.89
C ASP A 438 -12.78 13.90 -11.30
N LYS A 439 -12.96 14.98 -12.08
CA LYS A 439 -12.47 15.14 -13.43
C LYS A 439 -11.01 15.64 -13.49
N SER A 440 -10.25 15.62 -12.40
CA SER A 440 -8.84 16.02 -12.41
C SER A 440 -8.01 15.11 -13.32
N PRO A 441 -7.10 15.66 -14.16
CA PRO A 441 -6.26 14.88 -15.05
C PRO A 441 -5.47 13.78 -14.32
N GLN A 442 -5.49 12.58 -14.87
CA GLN A 442 -4.75 11.41 -14.38
C GLN A 442 -4.10 10.67 -15.55
N ASN A 443 -2.84 10.30 -15.40
CA ASN A 443 -2.07 9.54 -16.38
C ASN A 443 -2.75 8.19 -16.70
N PHE A 444 -3.29 7.52 -15.67
CA PHE A 444 -4.07 6.30 -15.84
C PHE A 444 -5.31 6.52 -16.71
N SER A 445 -6.09 7.55 -16.42
CA SER A 445 -7.29 7.87 -17.20
C SER A 445 -6.96 8.26 -18.64
N ALA A 446 -5.89 9.03 -18.84
CA ALA A 446 -5.45 9.43 -20.17
C ALA A 446 -5.11 8.21 -21.04
N MET A 447 -4.37 7.24 -20.51
CA MET A 447 -4.02 6.01 -21.21
C MET A 447 -5.28 5.24 -21.65
N HIS A 448 -6.24 5.03 -20.76
CA HIS A 448 -7.50 4.34 -21.08
C HIS A 448 -8.31 5.08 -22.14
N VAL A 449 -8.52 6.40 -21.98
CA VAL A 449 -9.32 7.19 -22.93
C VAL A 449 -8.68 7.22 -24.31
N ILE A 450 -7.35 7.34 -24.39
CA ILE A 450 -6.60 7.31 -25.66
C ILE A 450 -6.72 5.94 -26.33
N SER A 451 -6.63 4.86 -25.55
CA SER A 451 -6.80 3.49 -26.02
C SER A 451 -8.19 3.24 -26.58
N ASP A 452 -9.23 3.65 -25.86
CA ASP A 452 -10.62 3.56 -26.31
C ASP A 452 -10.85 4.33 -27.61
N LYS A 453 -10.27 5.54 -27.73
CA LYS A 453 -10.33 6.33 -28.96
C LYS A 453 -9.68 5.59 -30.12
N LYS A 454 -8.55 4.92 -29.93
CA LYS A 454 -7.91 4.12 -30.98
C LYS A 454 -8.77 2.92 -31.39
N VAL A 455 -9.27 2.15 -30.43
CA VAL A 455 -10.12 0.98 -30.71
C VAL A 455 -11.42 1.39 -31.42
N LEU A 456 -11.97 2.57 -31.10
CA LEU A 456 -13.17 3.11 -31.73
C LEU A 456 -12.92 3.87 -33.05
N GLY A 457 -11.67 3.99 -33.50
CA GLY A 457 -11.31 4.72 -34.72
C GLY A 457 -11.56 6.24 -34.63
N LEU A 458 -11.45 6.82 -33.43
CA LEU A 458 -11.67 8.24 -33.17
C LEU A 458 -10.36 9.04 -33.25
N PRO A 459 -10.41 10.31 -33.68
CA PRO A 459 -9.24 11.18 -33.68
C PRO A 459 -8.83 11.55 -32.25
N ILE A 460 -7.51 11.64 -32.03
CA ILE A 460 -6.92 12.14 -30.78
C ILE A 460 -6.46 13.57 -31.03
N GLN A 461 -7.22 14.55 -30.54
CA GLN A 461 -6.92 15.96 -30.71
C GLN A 461 -5.82 16.41 -29.74
N ASN A 462 -4.89 17.26 -30.20
CA ASN A 462 -3.79 17.82 -29.40
C ASN A 462 -2.93 16.76 -28.70
N LYS A 463 -2.64 15.64 -29.38
CA LYS A 463 -1.88 14.51 -28.82
C LYS A 463 -0.52 14.95 -28.23
N GLU A 464 0.13 15.94 -28.84
CA GLU A 464 1.39 16.51 -28.37
C GLU A 464 1.23 17.21 -27.03
N LYS A 465 0.14 17.96 -26.83
CA LYS A 465 -0.13 18.65 -25.56
C LYS A 465 -0.59 17.69 -24.47
N ILE A 466 -1.34 16.65 -24.84
CA ILE A 466 -1.71 15.58 -23.91
C ILE A 466 -0.43 14.91 -23.40
N PHE A 467 0.45 14.51 -24.32
CA PHE A 467 1.69 13.86 -23.96
C PHE A 467 2.64 14.79 -23.20
N LEU A 468 2.71 16.09 -23.55
CA LEU A 468 3.48 17.09 -22.80
C LEU A 468 3.10 17.12 -21.31
N ASN A 469 1.81 17.02 -20.99
CA ASN A 469 1.36 16.95 -19.60
C ASN A 469 1.82 15.65 -18.92
N MET A 470 1.67 14.51 -19.60
CA MET A 470 2.07 13.21 -19.05
C MET A 470 3.59 13.10 -18.84
N GLN A 471 4.40 13.58 -19.80
CA GLN A 471 5.87 13.53 -19.68
C GLN A 471 6.38 14.42 -18.53
N SER A 472 5.65 15.48 -18.17
CA SER A 472 6.05 16.38 -17.07
C SER A 472 6.04 15.69 -15.69
N ALA A 473 5.46 14.49 -15.61
CA ALA A 473 5.47 13.67 -14.41
C ALA A 473 6.70 12.75 -14.29
N GLN A 474 7.69 12.86 -15.19
CA GLN A 474 8.95 12.12 -15.07
C GLN A 474 9.78 12.69 -13.91
N ASN A 475 10.17 11.85 -12.95
CA ASN A 475 11.03 12.26 -11.84
C ASN A 475 12.51 12.04 -12.17
N VAL A 476 13.38 12.49 -11.27
CA VAL A 476 14.85 12.41 -11.43
C VAL A 476 15.34 10.97 -11.58
N ASP A 477 14.66 10.02 -10.92
CA ASP A 477 14.92 8.58 -10.98
C ASP A 477 14.56 7.94 -12.33
N GLY A 478 13.82 8.64 -13.19
CA GLY A 478 13.40 8.20 -14.52
C GLY A 478 11.99 7.62 -14.60
N GLY A 479 11.37 7.29 -13.47
CA GLY A 479 9.98 6.82 -13.41
C GLY A 479 8.98 7.98 -13.49
N PHE A 480 7.68 7.64 -13.51
CA PHE A 480 6.60 8.61 -13.58
C PHE A 480 5.63 8.49 -12.40
N GLY A 481 5.23 9.65 -11.86
CA GLY A 481 4.11 9.78 -10.93
C GLY A 481 2.77 10.05 -11.62
N GLU A 482 1.66 10.00 -10.87
CA GLU A 482 0.31 10.26 -11.42
C GLU A 482 0.14 11.69 -11.94
N GLN A 483 0.90 12.62 -11.37
CA GLN A 483 1.04 14.01 -11.78
C GLN A 483 2.48 14.47 -11.51
N ALA A 484 2.88 15.62 -12.05
CA ALA A 484 4.17 16.23 -11.75
C ALA A 484 4.36 16.45 -10.23
N GLY A 485 5.52 16.06 -9.71
CA GLY A 485 5.85 16.16 -8.28
C GLY A 485 5.31 15.01 -7.41
N VAL A 486 4.67 14.01 -8.01
CA VAL A 486 4.29 12.76 -7.31
C VAL A 486 5.37 11.70 -7.54
N VAL A 487 5.67 10.90 -6.51
CA VAL A 487 6.67 9.82 -6.58
C VAL A 487 6.44 8.84 -7.72
N SER A 488 7.55 8.30 -8.23
CA SER A 488 7.58 7.34 -9.34
C SER A 488 7.01 5.98 -8.98
N GLU A 489 6.21 5.40 -9.88
CA GLU A 489 5.68 4.04 -9.73
C GLU A 489 5.63 3.30 -11.08
N LEU A 490 5.84 1.99 -11.07
CA LEU A 490 5.75 1.15 -12.29
C LEU A 490 4.37 1.25 -12.93
N PHE A 491 3.30 1.25 -12.14
CA PHE A 491 1.94 1.35 -12.65
C PHE A 491 1.74 2.62 -13.51
N THR A 492 2.11 3.78 -12.98
CA THR A 492 1.95 5.04 -13.71
C THR A 492 2.99 5.19 -14.82
N THR A 493 4.22 4.70 -14.62
CA THR A 493 5.25 4.62 -15.66
C THR A 493 4.75 3.83 -16.88
N TYR A 494 4.08 2.70 -16.66
CA TYR A 494 3.44 1.94 -17.73
C TYR A 494 2.36 2.77 -18.44
N CYS A 495 1.51 3.50 -17.72
CA CYS A 495 0.47 4.34 -18.34
C CYS A 495 1.08 5.39 -19.29
N VAL A 496 2.20 6.02 -18.91
CA VAL A 496 2.88 7.01 -19.75
C VAL A 496 3.59 6.36 -20.94
N VAL A 497 4.32 5.26 -20.73
CA VAL A 497 5.04 4.54 -21.80
C VAL A 497 4.06 3.92 -22.81
N ALA A 498 2.97 3.31 -22.36
CA ALA A 498 1.91 2.81 -23.24
C ALA A 498 1.29 3.95 -24.05
N THR A 499 1.04 5.11 -23.43
CA THR A 499 0.52 6.28 -24.15
C THR A 499 1.52 6.81 -25.17
N SER A 500 2.80 6.88 -24.82
CA SER A 500 3.89 7.22 -25.74
C SER A 500 3.87 6.33 -26.99
N PHE A 501 3.77 5.01 -26.78
CA PHE A 501 3.68 4.03 -27.85
C PHE A 501 2.43 4.21 -28.73
N ILE A 502 1.26 4.39 -28.11
CA ILE A 502 -0.01 4.59 -28.83
C ILE A 502 0.01 5.87 -29.70
N LEU A 503 0.58 6.95 -29.16
CA LEU A 503 0.64 8.26 -29.83
C LEU A 503 1.79 8.37 -30.82
N LYS A 504 2.78 7.47 -30.72
CA LYS A 504 4.08 7.51 -31.42
C LYS A 504 4.83 8.81 -31.10
N ILE A 505 4.93 9.14 -29.81
CA ILE A 505 5.62 10.33 -29.29
C ILE A 505 6.58 9.87 -28.20
N HIS A 506 7.87 10.14 -28.35
CA HIS A 506 8.94 9.64 -27.47
C HIS A 506 9.71 10.80 -26.83
N ASP A 507 8.98 11.77 -26.30
CA ASP A 507 9.53 13.00 -25.74
C ASP A 507 9.62 12.85 -24.21
N PHE A 508 10.61 12.08 -23.75
CA PHE A 508 11.00 11.88 -22.33
C PHE A 508 12.34 11.13 -22.27
N ASP A 509 12.97 11.07 -21.10
CA ASP A 509 14.24 10.35 -20.92
C ASP A 509 14.01 8.82 -20.87
N ILE A 510 14.11 8.16 -22.02
CA ILE A 510 13.89 6.71 -22.17
C ILE A 510 14.92 5.90 -21.39
N GLU A 511 16.20 6.30 -21.40
CA GLU A 511 17.27 5.53 -20.75
C GLU A 511 17.10 5.55 -19.24
N LYS A 512 16.77 6.71 -18.65
CA LYS A 512 16.43 6.77 -17.22
C LYS A 512 15.17 5.97 -16.91
N CYS A 513 14.14 6.01 -17.77
CA CYS A 513 12.94 5.19 -17.58
C CYS A 513 13.27 3.68 -17.58
N ILE A 514 14.13 3.21 -18.49
CA ILE A 514 14.58 1.80 -18.50
C ILE A 514 15.33 1.46 -17.22
N ASN A 515 16.23 2.34 -16.77
CA ASN A 515 17.00 2.13 -15.54
C ASN A 515 16.11 2.10 -14.28
N PHE A 516 15.12 2.99 -14.19
CA PHE A 516 14.11 2.94 -13.13
C PHE A 516 13.43 1.57 -13.08
N VAL A 517 12.93 1.09 -14.21
CA VAL A 517 12.22 -0.20 -14.27
C VAL A 517 13.13 -1.36 -13.89
N LYS A 518 14.38 -1.37 -14.37
CA LYS A 518 15.37 -2.38 -14.00
C LYS A 518 15.67 -2.38 -12.50
N ASN A 519 15.75 -1.21 -11.88
CA ASN A 519 15.95 -1.08 -10.42
C ASN A 519 14.75 -1.58 -9.61
N CYS A 520 13.57 -1.73 -10.22
CA CYS A 520 12.41 -2.39 -9.62
C CYS A 520 12.48 -3.92 -9.66
N GLN A 521 13.43 -4.53 -10.38
CA GLN A 521 13.59 -5.98 -10.43
C GLN A 521 14.27 -6.51 -9.15
N ASN A 522 13.64 -7.47 -8.49
CA ASN A 522 14.18 -8.08 -7.27
C ASN A 522 14.96 -9.37 -7.58
N ALA A 523 15.67 -9.88 -6.56
CA ALA A 523 16.50 -11.09 -6.67
C ALA A 523 15.71 -12.35 -7.05
N ASP A 524 14.40 -12.38 -6.82
CA ASP A 524 13.50 -13.47 -7.23
C ASP A 524 13.14 -13.42 -8.73
N GLY A 525 13.58 -12.38 -9.45
CA GLY A 525 13.34 -12.16 -10.87
C GLY A 525 12.08 -11.35 -11.19
N GLY A 526 11.15 -11.23 -10.23
CA GLY A 526 9.95 -10.40 -10.37
C GLY A 526 10.25 -8.91 -10.16
N PHE A 527 9.24 -8.06 -10.38
CA PHE A 527 9.32 -6.62 -10.16
C PHE A 527 8.32 -6.18 -9.10
N GLY A 528 8.71 -5.19 -8.28
CA GLY A 528 7.82 -4.45 -7.39
C GLY A 528 7.48 -3.06 -7.92
N ASN A 529 6.52 -2.35 -7.31
CA ASN A 529 6.03 -1.06 -7.82
C ASN A 529 7.09 0.06 -7.91
N ALA A 530 8.11 -0.01 -7.06
CA ALA A 530 9.22 0.91 -6.99
C ALA A 530 10.47 0.14 -6.54
N PRO A 531 11.69 0.70 -6.68
CA PRO A 531 12.91 0.03 -6.25
C PRO A 531 12.83 -0.44 -4.79
N GLY A 532 13.12 -1.73 -4.57
CA GLY A 532 13.06 -2.36 -3.26
C GLY A 532 11.65 -2.67 -2.71
N TYR A 533 10.59 -2.44 -3.48
CA TYR A 533 9.24 -2.91 -3.14
C TYR A 533 9.07 -4.40 -3.53
N PRO A 534 8.27 -5.20 -2.79
CA PRO A 534 8.11 -6.62 -3.09
C PRO A 534 7.64 -6.92 -4.52
N SER A 535 8.11 -8.04 -5.06
CA SER A 535 7.61 -8.61 -6.31
C SER A 535 6.18 -9.15 -6.17
N ASP A 536 5.36 -8.92 -7.19
CA ASP A 536 4.11 -9.62 -7.45
C ASP A 536 3.86 -9.73 -8.96
N THR A 537 2.89 -10.53 -9.40
CA THR A 537 2.62 -10.70 -10.84
C THR A 537 2.06 -9.45 -11.53
N TRP A 538 1.51 -8.48 -10.78
CA TRP A 538 0.99 -7.22 -11.33
C TRP A 538 2.10 -6.25 -11.70
N HIS A 539 2.97 -5.95 -10.74
CA HIS A 539 4.12 -5.06 -10.96
C HIS A 539 5.15 -5.71 -11.89
N THR A 540 5.30 -7.04 -11.82
CA THR A 540 6.08 -7.80 -12.82
C THR A 540 5.54 -7.60 -14.23
N ASN A 541 4.22 -7.68 -14.42
CA ASN A 541 3.60 -7.39 -15.71
C ASN A 541 3.91 -5.96 -16.19
N PHE A 542 3.72 -4.93 -15.36
CA PHE A 542 4.05 -3.56 -15.76
C PHE A 542 5.53 -3.40 -16.14
N GLY A 543 6.46 -3.99 -15.38
CA GLY A 543 7.88 -4.00 -15.71
C GLY A 543 8.17 -4.66 -17.07
N VAL A 544 7.57 -5.82 -17.34
CA VAL A 544 7.68 -6.51 -18.63
C VAL A 544 7.15 -5.65 -19.77
N LEU A 545 5.95 -5.08 -19.62
CA LEU A 545 5.31 -4.28 -20.67
C LEU A 545 6.10 -3.01 -20.97
N ILE A 546 6.59 -2.29 -19.96
CA ILE A 546 7.40 -1.09 -20.16
C ILE A 546 8.68 -1.45 -20.93
N LEU A 547 9.43 -2.45 -20.47
CA LEU A 547 10.68 -2.84 -21.13
C LEU A 547 10.42 -3.29 -22.56
N HIS A 548 9.38 -4.08 -22.79
CA HIS A 548 9.00 -4.53 -24.13
C HIS A 548 8.63 -3.37 -25.07
N LEU A 549 7.82 -2.41 -24.61
CA LEU A 549 7.42 -1.23 -25.40
C LEU A 549 8.60 -0.28 -25.70
N LEU A 550 9.60 -0.25 -24.83
CA LEU A 550 10.84 0.51 -25.02
C LEU A 550 11.94 -0.28 -25.75
N ASN A 551 11.65 -1.51 -26.21
CA ASN A 551 12.61 -2.42 -26.84
C ASN A 551 13.85 -2.74 -25.96
N ALA A 552 13.65 -2.80 -24.64
CA ALA A 552 14.63 -3.18 -23.64
C ALA A 552 14.36 -4.59 -23.09
N LYS A 553 15.26 -5.08 -22.24
CA LYS A 553 15.16 -6.37 -21.53
C LYS A 553 15.40 -6.17 -20.04
N ALA A 554 14.87 -7.09 -19.24
CA ALA A 554 15.17 -7.16 -17.82
C ALA A 554 16.65 -7.55 -17.61
N ASP A 555 17.23 -7.15 -16.48
CA ASP A 555 18.62 -7.51 -16.17
C ASP A 555 18.76 -9.01 -15.89
N ASN A 556 17.78 -9.59 -15.18
CA ASN A 556 17.64 -11.03 -15.01
C ASN A 556 16.45 -11.57 -15.81
N GLN A 557 16.62 -11.70 -17.13
CA GLN A 557 15.56 -12.16 -18.04
C GLN A 557 15.07 -13.59 -17.74
N GLU A 558 15.98 -14.51 -17.41
CA GLU A 558 15.62 -15.90 -17.09
C GLU A 558 14.89 -15.96 -15.74
N GLY A 559 15.39 -15.26 -14.71
CA GLY A 559 14.73 -15.18 -13.41
C GLY A 559 13.31 -14.62 -13.51
N LEU A 560 13.09 -13.61 -14.36
CA LEU A 560 11.76 -13.08 -14.66
C LEU A 560 10.81 -14.16 -15.21
N ILE A 561 11.25 -14.92 -16.22
CA ILE A 561 10.44 -16.00 -16.80
C ILE A 561 10.16 -17.07 -15.74
N GLN A 562 11.17 -17.47 -14.96
CA GLN A 562 11.00 -18.45 -13.88
C GLN A 562 10.04 -17.98 -12.79
N TYR A 563 10.08 -16.70 -12.42
CA TYR A 563 9.15 -16.09 -11.48
C TYR A 563 7.70 -16.23 -11.98
N LEU A 564 7.44 -15.81 -13.21
CA LEU A 564 6.13 -15.90 -13.86
C LEU A 564 5.65 -17.35 -13.95
N LEU A 565 6.48 -18.28 -14.41
CA LEU A 565 6.15 -19.70 -14.50
C LEU A 565 5.85 -20.31 -13.12
N SER A 566 6.60 -19.94 -12.09
CA SER A 566 6.42 -20.46 -10.72
C SER A 566 5.12 -20.01 -10.05
N SER A 567 4.39 -19.07 -10.66
CA SER A 567 3.09 -18.62 -10.19
C SER A 567 1.92 -19.48 -10.69
N GLN A 568 2.16 -20.40 -11.64
CA GLN A 568 1.14 -21.36 -12.09
C GLN A 568 0.90 -22.41 -11.00
N ASN A 569 -0.37 -22.66 -10.67
CA ASN A 569 -0.75 -23.76 -9.77
C ASN A 569 -1.21 -24.98 -10.56
N ASP A 570 -1.37 -26.09 -9.84
CA ASP A 570 -1.90 -27.33 -10.40
C ASP A 570 -3.22 -27.10 -11.12
N ASP A 571 -4.12 -26.24 -10.65
CA ASP A 571 -5.40 -25.98 -11.29
C ASP A 571 -5.32 -25.32 -12.68
N GLY A 572 -4.13 -24.91 -13.13
CA GLY A 572 -3.85 -24.27 -14.41
C GLY A 572 -3.94 -22.74 -14.37
N GLY A 573 -4.50 -22.16 -13.30
CA GLY A 573 -4.49 -20.73 -13.07
C GLY A 573 -3.17 -20.25 -12.47
N PHE A 574 -2.99 -18.92 -12.43
CA PHE A 574 -1.80 -18.29 -11.84
C PHE A 574 -2.18 -17.42 -10.64
N ALA A 575 -1.27 -17.32 -9.69
CA ALA A 575 -1.46 -16.60 -8.43
C ALA A 575 -0.69 -15.26 -8.41
N VAL A 576 -1.12 -14.35 -7.53
CA VAL A 576 -0.46 -13.03 -7.34
C VAL A 576 0.99 -13.17 -6.87
N LEU A 577 1.26 -14.23 -6.11
CA LEU A 577 2.59 -14.60 -5.64
C LEU A 577 2.75 -16.11 -5.82
N PRO A 578 3.95 -16.61 -6.15
CA PRO A 578 4.22 -18.04 -6.20
C PRO A 578 3.76 -18.78 -4.94
N GLY A 579 3.06 -19.90 -5.12
CA GLY A 579 2.50 -20.72 -4.04
C GLY A 579 1.23 -20.18 -3.36
N LYS A 580 0.67 -19.05 -3.81
CA LYS A 580 -0.66 -18.58 -3.39
C LYS A 580 -1.75 -19.12 -4.33
N LYS A 581 -3.02 -18.85 -4.02
CA LYS A 581 -4.17 -19.36 -4.81
C LYS A 581 -4.28 -18.65 -6.16
N SER A 582 -4.66 -19.40 -7.18
CA SER A 582 -4.95 -18.89 -8.52
C SER A 582 -6.08 -17.88 -8.53
N GLU A 583 -5.96 -16.84 -9.34
CA GLU A 583 -7.02 -15.86 -9.59
C GLU A 583 -7.00 -15.32 -11.02
N ALA A 584 -8.18 -14.91 -11.52
CA ALA A 584 -8.35 -14.52 -12.92
C ALA A 584 -7.47 -13.33 -13.32
N PHE A 585 -7.21 -12.42 -12.37
CA PHE A 585 -6.36 -11.26 -12.60
C PHE A 585 -4.92 -11.64 -12.87
N SER A 586 -4.27 -12.30 -11.90
CA SER A 586 -2.90 -12.79 -12.02
C SER A 586 -2.73 -13.74 -13.20
N THR A 587 -3.75 -14.55 -13.50
CA THR A 587 -3.76 -15.42 -14.70
C THR A 587 -3.61 -14.61 -15.99
N PHE A 588 -4.37 -13.53 -16.16
CA PHE A 588 -4.20 -12.65 -17.32
C PHE A 588 -2.82 -11.98 -17.34
N ARG A 589 -2.40 -11.40 -16.21
CA ARG A 589 -1.13 -10.66 -16.05
C ARG A 589 0.13 -11.52 -16.28
N VAL A 590 0.02 -12.83 -16.09
CA VAL A 590 1.10 -13.75 -16.41
C VAL A 590 1.03 -14.17 -17.87
N ILE A 591 -0.17 -14.40 -18.42
CA ILE A 591 -0.34 -14.79 -19.83
C ILE A 591 0.15 -13.71 -20.79
N ASP A 592 -0.24 -12.44 -20.60
CA ASP A 592 0.20 -11.34 -21.45
C ASP A 592 1.73 -11.10 -21.34
N SER A 593 2.29 -11.20 -20.14
CA SER A 593 3.73 -11.11 -19.88
C SER A 593 4.50 -12.20 -20.61
N LEU A 594 4.10 -13.48 -20.44
CA LEU A 594 4.73 -14.59 -21.15
C LEU A 594 4.52 -14.47 -22.67
N TYR A 595 3.36 -13.98 -23.11
CA TYR A 595 3.09 -13.73 -24.53
C TYR A 595 4.09 -12.74 -25.11
N VAL A 596 4.25 -11.54 -24.54
CA VAL A 596 5.19 -10.53 -25.07
C VAL A 596 6.66 -10.94 -24.95
N LEU A 597 6.98 -11.78 -23.96
CA LEU A 597 8.29 -12.41 -23.81
C LEU A 597 8.54 -13.55 -24.82
N GLY A 598 7.55 -13.96 -25.61
CA GLY A 598 7.66 -15.03 -26.58
C GLY A 598 7.77 -16.41 -25.94
N VAL A 599 7.13 -16.63 -24.79
CA VAL A 599 7.07 -17.91 -24.08
C VAL A 599 5.70 -18.55 -24.28
N LYS A 600 5.66 -19.84 -24.64
CA LYS A 600 4.41 -20.59 -24.73
C LYS A 600 3.82 -20.78 -23.33
N ILE A 601 2.51 -20.57 -23.20
CA ILE A 601 1.82 -20.77 -21.93
C ILE A 601 1.85 -22.27 -21.57
N PRO A 602 2.47 -22.66 -20.43
CA PRO A 602 2.49 -24.04 -19.98
C PRO A 602 1.09 -24.50 -19.60
N ASN A 603 0.77 -25.78 -19.85
CA ASN A 603 -0.53 -26.37 -19.52
C ASN A 603 -1.74 -25.56 -20.04
N LYS A 604 -1.59 -24.96 -21.23
CA LYS A 604 -2.56 -24.05 -21.85
C LYS A 604 -4.00 -24.56 -21.75
N GLU A 605 -4.25 -25.83 -22.08
CA GLU A 605 -5.59 -26.42 -22.10
C GLU A 605 -6.23 -26.38 -20.70
N ARG A 606 -5.43 -26.66 -19.67
CA ARG A 606 -5.89 -26.60 -18.28
C ARG A 606 -6.18 -25.17 -17.83
N THR A 607 -5.37 -24.20 -18.24
CA THR A 607 -5.64 -22.77 -18.02
C THR A 607 -6.95 -22.34 -18.69
N VAL A 608 -7.22 -22.78 -19.92
CA VAL A 608 -8.47 -22.50 -20.64
C VAL A 608 -9.67 -23.11 -19.90
N GLU A 609 -9.58 -24.36 -19.46
CA GLU A 609 -10.62 -25.03 -18.69
C GLU A 609 -10.91 -24.30 -17.39
N TRP A 610 -9.87 -23.94 -16.64
CA TRP A 610 -9.98 -23.20 -15.39
C TRP A 610 -10.65 -21.84 -15.57
N LEU A 611 -10.25 -21.05 -16.58
CA LEU A 611 -10.89 -19.78 -16.90
C LEU A 611 -12.38 -19.95 -17.26
N LYS A 612 -12.71 -20.94 -18.10
CA LYS A 612 -14.10 -21.23 -18.49
C LYS A 612 -14.97 -21.69 -17.31
N LEU A 613 -14.38 -22.33 -16.28
CA LEU A 613 -15.07 -22.70 -15.04
C LEU A 613 -15.47 -21.49 -14.19
N LEU A 614 -14.75 -20.37 -14.29
CA LEU A 614 -15.07 -19.14 -13.56
C LEU A 614 -16.27 -18.39 -14.17
N GLN A 615 -16.67 -18.72 -15.39
CA GLN A 615 -17.83 -18.09 -16.05
C GLN A 615 -19.14 -18.67 -15.54
N ASP A 616 -20.10 -17.80 -15.23
CA ASP A 616 -21.46 -18.21 -14.91
C ASP A 616 -22.43 -18.04 -16.10
N LYS A 617 -23.67 -18.52 -15.95
CA LYS A 617 -24.70 -18.46 -17.01
C LYS A 617 -25.17 -17.04 -17.33
N SER A 618 -24.86 -16.04 -16.49
CA SER A 618 -25.20 -14.64 -16.77
C SER A 618 -24.26 -14.01 -17.80
N GLY A 619 -23.08 -14.62 -18.02
CA GLY A 619 -22.05 -14.17 -18.95
C GLY A 619 -20.81 -13.60 -18.26
N GLY A 620 -20.90 -13.18 -17.00
CA GLY A 620 -19.77 -12.68 -16.22
C GLY A 620 -18.89 -13.79 -15.63
N PHE A 621 -17.70 -13.41 -15.16
CA PHE A 621 -16.75 -14.31 -14.52
C PHE A 621 -16.50 -13.95 -13.06
N ARG A 622 -16.19 -14.97 -12.27
CA ARG A 622 -15.66 -14.85 -10.90
C ARG A 622 -14.15 -14.63 -10.96
N ILE A 623 -13.57 -14.07 -9.89
CA ILE A 623 -12.10 -13.97 -9.76
C ILE A 623 -11.52 -15.32 -9.36
N THR A 624 -12.20 -16.01 -8.44
CA THR A 624 -11.92 -17.39 -8.00
C THR A 624 -13.25 -18.16 -7.89
N PRO A 625 -13.25 -19.51 -7.89
CA PRO A 625 -14.48 -20.30 -8.02
C PRO A 625 -15.59 -19.99 -7.00
N ASN A 626 -15.24 -19.53 -5.79
CA ASN A 626 -16.17 -19.31 -4.68
C ASN A 626 -16.54 -17.83 -4.44
N GLN A 627 -16.16 -16.92 -5.34
CA GLN A 627 -16.43 -15.49 -5.21
C GLN A 627 -17.64 -15.05 -6.03
N PRO A 628 -18.29 -13.91 -5.71
CA PRO A 628 -19.26 -13.29 -6.60
C PRO A 628 -18.69 -12.99 -7.99
N ILE A 629 -19.58 -12.75 -8.95
CA ILE A 629 -19.17 -12.30 -10.29
C ILE A 629 -18.47 -10.95 -10.13
N SER A 630 -17.35 -10.78 -10.83
CA SER A 630 -16.56 -9.57 -10.83
C SER A 630 -16.58 -8.92 -12.20
N PHE A 631 -16.84 -7.61 -12.23
CA PHE A 631 -16.80 -6.83 -13.45
C PHE A 631 -15.39 -6.77 -14.06
N VAL A 632 -14.40 -6.44 -13.23
CA VAL A 632 -13.00 -6.42 -13.63
C VAL A 632 -12.51 -7.85 -13.94
N GLY A 633 -12.95 -8.85 -13.16
CA GLY A 633 -12.57 -10.25 -13.37
C GLY A 633 -13.09 -10.82 -14.69
N THR A 634 -14.26 -10.35 -15.13
CA THR A 634 -14.85 -10.67 -16.45
C THR A 634 -13.94 -10.23 -17.58
N TYR A 635 -13.41 -9.00 -17.55
CA TYR A 635 -12.44 -8.55 -18.54
C TYR A 635 -11.19 -9.41 -18.58
N HIS A 636 -10.55 -9.62 -17.43
CA HIS A 636 -9.28 -10.34 -17.34
C HIS A 636 -9.43 -11.79 -17.84
N ALA A 637 -10.52 -12.47 -17.50
CA ALA A 637 -10.78 -13.81 -17.99
C ALA A 637 -11.03 -13.85 -19.51
N ILE A 638 -11.76 -12.86 -20.07
CA ILE A 638 -11.96 -12.75 -21.52
C ILE A 638 -10.63 -12.46 -22.23
N ALA A 639 -9.82 -11.55 -21.70
CA ALA A 639 -8.53 -11.17 -22.26
C ALA A 639 -7.55 -12.36 -22.27
N ALA A 640 -7.47 -13.09 -21.15
CA ALA A 640 -6.69 -14.31 -21.05
C ALA A 640 -7.15 -15.35 -22.08
N LEU A 641 -8.45 -15.67 -22.15
CA LEU A 641 -8.98 -16.60 -23.15
C LEU A 641 -8.67 -16.14 -24.58
N TYR A 642 -8.79 -14.84 -24.85
CA TYR A 642 -8.53 -14.27 -26.16
C TYR A 642 -7.07 -14.46 -26.60
N LEU A 643 -6.10 -14.18 -25.72
CA LEU A 643 -4.67 -14.41 -25.98
C LEU A 643 -4.33 -15.91 -26.11
N LEU A 644 -5.11 -16.78 -25.48
CA LEU A 644 -5.02 -18.23 -25.65
C LEU A 644 -5.71 -18.73 -26.93
N GLY A 645 -6.32 -17.85 -27.74
CA GLY A 645 -7.01 -18.19 -28.99
C GLY A 645 -8.44 -18.69 -28.81
N GLU A 646 -8.99 -18.53 -27.61
CA GLU A 646 -10.28 -19.06 -27.17
C GLU A 646 -11.31 -17.94 -26.94
N LEU A 647 -12.58 -18.33 -26.84
CA LEU A 647 -13.67 -17.44 -26.41
C LEU A 647 -14.36 -18.01 -25.16
N PRO A 648 -15.08 -17.16 -24.40
CA PRO A 648 -15.92 -17.61 -23.30
C PRO A 648 -16.94 -18.67 -23.70
N LYS A 649 -17.26 -19.57 -22.76
CA LYS A 649 -18.30 -20.60 -22.93
C LYS A 649 -19.66 -20.00 -23.29
N TYR A 650 -20.03 -18.90 -22.62
CA TYR A 650 -21.27 -18.15 -22.84
C TYR A 650 -20.95 -16.78 -23.47
N THR A 651 -20.45 -16.78 -24.71
CA THR A 651 -19.98 -15.56 -25.40
C THR A 651 -21.09 -14.54 -25.66
N LEU A 652 -22.28 -14.98 -26.09
CA LEU A 652 -23.40 -14.07 -26.37
C LEU A 652 -23.91 -13.43 -25.07
N GLU A 653 -23.92 -14.19 -24.00
CA GLU A 653 -24.33 -13.79 -22.66
C GLU A 653 -23.34 -12.78 -22.11
N ALA A 654 -22.03 -12.97 -22.31
CA ALA A 654 -21.02 -11.98 -21.94
C ALA A 654 -21.24 -10.62 -22.65
N LYS A 655 -21.61 -10.61 -23.94
CA LYS A 655 -21.98 -9.37 -24.66
C LYS A 655 -23.20 -8.69 -24.03
N LYS A 656 -24.25 -9.47 -23.77
CA LYS A 656 -25.46 -8.96 -23.08
C LYS A 656 -25.16 -8.49 -21.66
N TRP A 657 -24.19 -9.11 -20.99
CA TRP A 657 -23.76 -8.79 -19.64
C TRP A 657 -23.12 -7.39 -19.59
N PHE A 658 -22.17 -7.07 -20.46
CA PHE A 658 -21.60 -5.72 -20.54
C PHE A 658 -22.65 -4.67 -20.91
N LYS A 659 -23.60 -5.00 -21.79
CA LYS A 659 -24.72 -4.11 -22.08
C LYS A 659 -25.53 -3.76 -20.82
N LYS A 660 -25.82 -4.72 -19.95
CA LYS A 660 -26.58 -4.46 -18.70
C LYS A 660 -25.86 -3.49 -17.77
N HIS A 661 -24.54 -3.39 -17.86
CA HIS A 661 -23.70 -2.49 -17.06
C HIS A 661 -23.49 -1.12 -17.70
N GLN A 662 -24.00 -0.88 -18.91
CA GLN A 662 -23.97 0.44 -19.53
C GLN A 662 -24.99 1.37 -18.85
N ALA A 663 -24.50 2.42 -18.22
CA ALA A 663 -25.30 3.37 -17.46
C ALA A 663 -26.14 4.31 -18.36
N LYS A 664 -27.10 5.00 -17.74
CA LYS A 664 -28.00 5.95 -18.42
C LYS A 664 -27.31 7.19 -18.97
N ASP A 665 -26.07 7.48 -18.62
CA ASP A 665 -25.29 8.61 -19.14
C ASP A 665 -24.32 8.19 -20.27
N GLY A 666 -24.13 6.88 -20.49
CA GLY A 666 -23.35 6.34 -21.61
C GLY A 666 -22.10 5.55 -21.21
N GLY A 667 -21.54 5.84 -20.03
CA GLY A 667 -20.43 5.08 -19.45
C GLY A 667 -20.90 3.76 -18.85
N PHE A 668 -20.05 3.19 -18.00
CA PHE A 668 -20.25 1.86 -17.42
C PHE A 668 -20.06 1.88 -15.91
N SER A 669 -20.69 0.91 -15.24
CA SER A 669 -20.63 0.74 -13.80
C SER A 669 -20.46 -0.74 -13.47
N LYS A 670 -19.76 -1.04 -12.38
CA LYS A 670 -19.64 -2.41 -11.85
C LYS A 670 -20.98 -2.94 -11.35
N LEU A 671 -21.85 -2.04 -10.90
CA LEU A 671 -23.19 -2.35 -10.39
C LEU A 671 -24.27 -2.07 -11.44
N LEU A 672 -25.30 -2.93 -11.47
CA LEU A 672 -26.45 -2.78 -12.35
C LEU A 672 -27.30 -1.55 -11.96
N ASN A 673 -27.77 -0.80 -12.94
CA ASN A 673 -28.61 0.40 -12.75
C ASN A 673 -27.97 1.54 -11.93
N HIS A 674 -26.65 1.53 -11.75
CA HIS A 674 -25.90 2.61 -11.08
C HIS A 674 -25.38 3.66 -12.07
N PRO A 675 -25.03 4.88 -11.60
CA PRO A 675 -24.27 5.86 -12.38
C PRO A 675 -22.91 5.30 -12.79
N SER A 676 -22.33 5.83 -13.87
CA SER A 676 -21.01 5.43 -14.33
C SER A 676 -19.95 5.56 -13.22
N ASP A 677 -19.01 4.61 -13.20
CA ASP A 677 -17.91 4.59 -12.25
C ASP A 677 -16.74 5.41 -12.78
N THR A 678 -15.75 4.80 -13.43
CA THR A 678 -14.55 5.47 -13.94
C THR A 678 -14.30 5.16 -15.42
N THR A 679 -13.26 5.77 -15.99
CA THR A 679 -12.77 5.44 -17.34
C THR A 679 -12.31 3.99 -17.48
N ASP A 680 -11.94 3.31 -16.39
CA ASP A 680 -11.58 1.88 -16.37
C ASP A 680 -12.73 0.98 -16.83
N GLU A 681 -13.95 1.20 -16.30
CA GLU A 681 -15.10 0.40 -16.69
C GLU A 681 -15.48 0.59 -18.17
N GLY A 682 -15.19 1.78 -18.70
CA GLY A 682 -15.27 2.08 -20.13
C GLY A 682 -14.29 1.23 -20.95
N PHE A 683 -13.00 1.33 -20.64
CA PHE A 683 -11.92 0.58 -21.27
C PHE A 683 -12.20 -0.92 -21.28
N ILE A 684 -12.52 -1.48 -20.10
CA ILE A 684 -12.91 -2.88 -19.90
C ILE A 684 -14.02 -3.28 -20.88
N SER A 685 -15.10 -2.51 -20.92
CA SER A 685 -16.30 -2.88 -21.67
C SER A 685 -16.08 -2.81 -23.17
N ILE A 686 -15.37 -1.78 -23.65
CA ILE A 686 -15.07 -1.61 -25.06
C ILE A 686 -14.12 -2.70 -25.52
N HIS A 687 -12.96 -2.85 -24.86
CA HIS A 687 -11.95 -3.82 -25.28
C HIS A 687 -12.48 -5.26 -25.19
N ALA A 688 -13.20 -5.63 -24.12
CA ALA A 688 -13.84 -6.96 -24.04
C ALA A 688 -14.84 -7.20 -25.17
N SER A 689 -15.65 -6.21 -25.52
CA SER A 689 -16.64 -6.37 -26.60
C SER A 689 -15.98 -6.61 -27.96
N TYR A 690 -14.84 -5.97 -28.24
CA TYR A 690 -14.08 -6.23 -29.45
C TYR A 690 -13.40 -7.61 -29.44
N MET A 691 -12.88 -8.07 -28.30
CA MET A 691 -12.35 -9.44 -28.15
C MET A 691 -13.44 -10.49 -28.40
N LEU A 692 -14.64 -10.29 -27.86
CA LEU A 692 -15.80 -11.18 -28.05
C LEU A 692 -16.33 -11.22 -29.49
N GLU A 693 -15.92 -10.28 -30.35
CA GLU A 693 -16.16 -10.29 -31.80
C GLU A 693 -14.91 -10.64 -32.61
N LYS A 694 -13.77 -10.92 -31.96
CA LYS A 694 -12.46 -11.14 -32.58
C LYS A 694 -12.04 -9.98 -33.52
N LYS A 695 -12.37 -8.75 -33.12
CA LYS A 695 -12.16 -7.52 -33.91
C LYS A 695 -11.04 -6.62 -33.38
N ILE A 696 -10.18 -7.10 -32.49
CA ILE A 696 -9.05 -6.34 -31.92
C ILE A 696 -7.77 -7.12 -32.07
N ASN A 697 -6.64 -6.45 -32.26
CA ASN A 697 -5.36 -7.10 -32.45
C ASN A 697 -4.91 -7.80 -31.14
N PRO A 698 -4.53 -9.11 -31.15
CA PRO A 698 -4.03 -9.79 -29.96
C PRO A 698 -2.80 -9.13 -29.33
N TYR A 699 -1.87 -8.62 -30.14
CA TYR A 699 -0.70 -7.90 -29.65
C TYR A 699 -1.07 -6.60 -28.94
N TRP A 700 -2.12 -5.91 -29.41
CA TRP A 700 -2.68 -4.76 -28.69
C TRP A 700 -3.22 -5.16 -27.32
N ILE A 701 -3.97 -6.27 -27.22
CA ILE A 701 -4.47 -6.76 -25.91
C ILE A 701 -3.33 -7.17 -24.98
N ALA A 702 -2.24 -7.73 -25.51
CA ALA A 702 -1.09 -8.14 -24.70
C ALA A 702 -0.22 -6.96 -24.23
N THR A 703 -0.37 -5.76 -24.81
CA THR A 703 0.49 -4.60 -24.51
C THR A 703 -0.25 -3.41 -23.93
N ILE A 704 -1.55 -3.28 -24.21
CA ILE A 704 -2.43 -2.19 -23.78
C ILE A 704 -3.57 -2.79 -22.93
N THR A 705 -3.30 -2.87 -21.63
CA THR A 705 -4.09 -3.55 -20.59
C THR A 705 -4.56 -2.63 -19.49
#